data_AF-A0A7G5EJA4-F1
#
_entry.id   AF-A0A7G5EJA4-F1
#
_cell.length_a   1.000
_cell.length_b   1.000
_cell.length_c   1.000
_cell.angle_alpha   90.00
_cell.angle_beta   90.00
_cell.angle_gamma   90.00
#
_symmetry.space_group_name_H-M   'P 1'
#
loop_
_entity.id
_entity.type
_entity.pdbx_description
1 polymer ?
#
loop_
_entity_poly.entity_id
_entity_poly.type
_entity_poly.pdbx_seq_one_letter_code
_entity_poly.pdbx_strand_id
1 'polypeptide(L)'
;MISNCIKFIISPFFISVGCIHSFPALAAPGVPADPLVVWHEDFQNLPTPTPTSNVTDLLVYQGLNPANQAYTADPPWTMSSNMCNGILAAFNQNPDSAIGIAACAGIKSSWNSSQQLSQALGVLRGQDINNTSRNNYAVTAFTVGSPGPDLIIFRTDRNIPLVASKRFIITSIDTAVINCHAGHPLLRFSFIDQNGLEIDISRNVVDACTNGSRVPFSAQGNNLAGSAIAGILNSPAAFKFTGSSVGYIIRNTQGSGDGNDFAFDNAQILDATPQLDKGFDPPLVELGNSSSIVFTITNTSDLLAKEAWSFTDSLSSGLTVSGAPTTTCPAASTSISAPIGADSISVTSSLSNRMASCTITVPVIAAAAGIYLNNQDNISEYEFINPPLPDTTNRLEVTPSADMQAGSSLPTQVSAGQTVTGTIACLNAGPGAAESATCGISGLPTGAMTSCRPTVPTAAPLAASSAISCNVSFVAPAAGSIASTITASSATPDPLLANNAVSYHAAIAPAADMQASASLPNAVVEGQTVTGSIACLNAGPSAAESATCGISGLPAGATTSCTPTVPTATPLTVSSAISCNVSFVAPAAGSIAATITAGSATPDPELENNSIPYAASINKTPVITSVPTLNKWMITMLSLIFGVIILLRFKQK
;
A
#
# COMPACT_ATOMS: atom_id res chain seq x y z
N MET A 1 -16.07 -11.25 -44.37
CA MET A 1 -15.97 -10.01 -43.56
C MET A 1 -15.14 -9.01 -44.36
N ILE A 2 -15.71 -7.86 -44.68
CA ILE A 2 -15.09 -6.83 -45.53
C ILE A 2 -14.14 -6.01 -44.64
N SER A 3 -12.86 -6.00 -44.96
CA SER A 3 -11.82 -5.28 -44.23
C SER A 3 -11.83 -3.79 -44.61
N ASN A 4 -12.07 -2.92 -43.63
CA ASN A 4 -11.98 -1.46 -43.78
C ASN A 4 -10.50 -1.03 -43.68
N CYS A 5 -9.89 -0.67 -44.82
CA CYS A 5 -8.61 0.06 -44.83
C CYS A 5 -8.87 1.57 -44.78
N ILE A 6 -8.54 2.21 -43.66
CA ILE A 6 -8.51 3.67 -43.54
C ILE A 6 -7.15 4.18 -44.05
N LYS A 7 -7.16 5.04 -45.08
CA LYS A 7 -5.98 5.74 -45.59
C LYS A 7 -5.68 6.97 -44.73
N PHE A 8 -4.50 7.02 -44.09
CA PHE A 8 -3.88 8.28 -43.70
C PHE A 8 -2.79 8.64 -44.70
N ILE A 9 -2.83 9.87 -45.23
CA ILE A 9 -1.80 10.44 -46.11
C ILE A 9 -0.74 11.07 -45.20
N ILE A 10 0.48 10.52 -45.21
CA ILE A 10 1.68 11.19 -44.70
C ILE A 10 2.75 11.12 -45.80
N SER A 11 2.98 12.24 -46.48
CA SER A 11 4.15 12.63 -47.32
C SER A 11 4.61 11.72 -48.51
N PRO A 12 5.09 12.26 -49.65
CA PRO A 12 5.15 11.52 -50.92
C PRO A 12 6.51 10.86 -51.21
N PHE A 13 7.20 10.29 -50.22
CA PHE A 13 8.44 9.53 -50.45
C PHE A 13 8.52 8.37 -49.45
N PHE A 14 8.66 7.14 -49.97
CA PHE A 14 8.64 5.82 -49.31
C PHE A 14 7.27 5.15 -49.15
N ILE A 15 6.92 4.27 -50.10
CA ILE A 15 5.94 3.20 -49.89
C ILE A 15 6.72 1.98 -49.40
N SER A 16 6.81 1.79 -48.09
CA SER A 16 7.06 0.45 -47.53
C SER A 16 5.71 -0.22 -47.33
N VAL A 17 5.41 -1.26 -48.10
CA VAL A 17 4.28 -2.14 -47.81
C VAL A 17 4.67 -3.01 -46.63
N GLY A 18 4.46 -2.48 -45.42
CA GLY A 18 4.49 -3.27 -44.20
C GLY A 18 3.12 -3.90 -43.99
N CYS A 19 3.03 -5.23 -43.97
CA CYS A 19 1.92 -5.91 -43.32
C CYS A 19 1.90 -5.42 -41.87
N ILE A 20 0.89 -4.62 -41.52
CA ILE A 20 0.54 -4.41 -40.12
C ILE A 20 0.17 -5.81 -39.63
N HIS A 21 1.06 -6.44 -38.87
CA HIS A 21 0.69 -7.59 -38.06
C HIS A 21 -0.38 -7.04 -37.13
N SER A 22 -1.63 -7.37 -37.38
CA SER A 22 -2.69 -7.20 -36.40
C SER A 22 -2.24 -8.02 -35.20
N PHE A 23 -1.60 -7.38 -34.23
CA PHE A 23 -1.42 -7.99 -32.93
C PHE A 23 -2.82 -8.41 -32.48
N PRO A 24 -3.04 -9.68 -32.14
CA PRO A 24 -4.31 -10.05 -31.52
C PRO A 24 -4.53 -9.10 -30.35
N ALA A 25 -5.76 -8.63 -30.17
CA ALA A 25 -6.12 -7.84 -28.99
C ALA A 25 -5.59 -8.58 -27.76
N LEU A 26 -4.70 -7.93 -27.02
CA LEU A 26 -4.05 -8.52 -25.86
C LEU A 26 -5.14 -9.04 -24.92
N ALA A 27 -5.13 -10.34 -24.66
CA ALA A 27 -6.10 -10.92 -23.74
C ALA A 27 -5.85 -10.36 -22.34
N ALA A 28 -6.93 -10.13 -21.60
CA ALA A 28 -6.83 -9.68 -20.22
C ALA A 28 -6.08 -10.74 -19.37
N PRO A 29 -5.30 -10.32 -18.36
CA PRO A 29 -4.61 -11.25 -17.48
C PRO A 29 -5.56 -12.33 -16.94
N GLY A 30 -5.14 -13.60 -17.06
CA GLY A 30 -5.91 -14.76 -16.62
C GLY A 30 -6.90 -15.32 -17.66
N VAL A 31 -7.08 -14.66 -18.80
CA VAL A 31 -7.94 -15.11 -19.90
C VAL A 31 -7.09 -15.65 -21.06
N PRO A 32 -7.17 -16.95 -21.38
CA PRO A 32 -6.39 -17.53 -22.48
C PRO A 32 -6.67 -16.88 -23.84
N ALA A 33 -5.60 -16.60 -24.57
CA ALA A 33 -5.63 -16.24 -26.00
C ALA A 33 -5.19 -17.43 -26.87
N ASP A 34 -5.53 -17.41 -28.15
CA ASP A 34 -5.04 -18.43 -29.08
C ASP A 34 -3.51 -18.41 -29.20
N PRO A 35 -2.86 -19.59 -29.31
CA PRO A 35 -1.44 -19.68 -29.61
C PRO A 35 -1.05 -18.84 -30.84
N LEU A 36 0.14 -18.26 -30.81
CA LEU A 36 0.64 -17.46 -31.93
C LEU A 36 1.05 -18.39 -33.08
N VAL A 37 0.59 -18.11 -34.30
CA VAL A 37 1.02 -18.85 -35.48
C VAL A 37 2.48 -18.53 -35.80
N VAL A 38 3.36 -19.50 -35.65
CA VAL A 38 4.77 -19.40 -36.06
C VAL A 38 4.89 -19.65 -37.55
N TRP A 39 4.18 -20.66 -38.04
CA TRP A 39 4.12 -21.01 -39.45
C TRP A 39 2.84 -21.80 -39.74
N HIS A 40 2.32 -21.63 -40.94
CA HIS A 40 1.13 -22.28 -41.45
C HIS A 40 1.28 -22.53 -42.95
N GLU A 41 0.77 -23.68 -43.39
CA GLU A 41 0.63 -24.05 -44.80
C GLU A 41 -0.77 -24.60 -45.06
N ASP A 42 -1.51 -23.95 -45.94
CA ASP A 42 -2.86 -24.35 -46.39
C ASP A 42 -2.87 -25.00 -47.78
N PHE A 43 -1.70 -25.17 -48.41
CA PHE A 43 -1.54 -25.78 -49.73
C PHE A 43 -2.28 -25.07 -50.87
N GLN A 44 -2.64 -23.79 -50.69
CA GLN A 44 -3.42 -23.03 -51.67
C GLN A 44 -2.57 -22.22 -52.67
N ASN A 45 -1.24 -22.18 -52.53
CA ASN A 45 -0.35 -21.37 -53.37
C ASN A 45 -0.03 -22.04 -54.73
N LEU A 46 -1.04 -22.22 -55.57
CA LEU A 46 -0.90 -22.84 -56.88
C LEU A 46 -0.79 -21.81 -58.02
N PRO A 47 -0.13 -22.17 -59.15
CA PRO A 47 -0.05 -21.30 -60.32
C PRO A 47 -1.43 -20.84 -60.80
N THR A 48 -1.52 -19.60 -61.29
CA THR A 48 -2.74 -19.05 -61.89
C THR A 48 -2.57 -18.88 -63.42
N PRO A 49 -3.45 -19.46 -64.26
CA PRO A 49 -4.59 -20.30 -63.90
C PRO A 49 -4.14 -21.69 -63.42
N THR A 50 -4.87 -22.24 -62.45
CA THR A 50 -4.55 -23.56 -61.89
C THR A 50 -4.81 -24.64 -62.95
N PRO A 51 -3.82 -25.48 -63.30
CA PRO A 51 -4.03 -26.53 -64.29
C PRO A 51 -5.12 -27.50 -63.81
N THR A 52 -6.23 -27.60 -64.54
CA THR A 52 -7.32 -28.54 -64.20
C THR A 52 -7.06 -29.96 -64.68
N SER A 53 -6.10 -30.13 -65.61
CA SER A 53 -5.63 -31.40 -66.16
C SER A 53 -4.31 -31.91 -65.57
N ASN A 54 -3.62 -31.08 -64.79
CA ASN A 54 -2.37 -31.44 -64.14
C ASN A 54 -2.59 -31.56 -62.62
N VAL A 55 -1.77 -32.39 -61.97
CA VAL A 55 -1.72 -32.48 -60.51
C VAL A 55 -0.36 -31.97 -60.05
N THR A 56 -0.30 -31.41 -58.86
CA THR A 56 0.93 -30.82 -58.33
C THR A 56 1.54 -31.80 -57.32
N ASP A 57 2.80 -32.17 -57.53
CA ASP A 57 3.57 -32.95 -56.56
C ASP A 57 3.92 -32.04 -55.36
N LEU A 58 3.80 -32.57 -54.14
CA LEU A 58 4.23 -31.90 -52.92
C LEU A 58 5.69 -31.40 -53.03
N LEU A 59 6.57 -32.16 -53.70
CA LEU A 59 7.98 -31.82 -53.84
C LEU A 59 8.25 -30.60 -54.73
N VAL A 60 7.31 -30.23 -55.61
CA VAL A 60 7.44 -29.04 -56.46
C VAL A 60 6.59 -27.87 -55.98
N TYR A 61 5.70 -28.12 -55.03
CA TYR A 61 4.89 -27.08 -54.39
C TYR A 61 5.77 -26.17 -53.52
N GLN A 62 5.45 -24.88 -53.54
CA GLN A 62 6.08 -23.89 -52.67
C GLN A 62 5.00 -23.12 -51.93
N GLY A 63 5.15 -23.00 -50.62
CA GLY A 63 4.26 -22.20 -49.78
C GLY A 63 4.31 -20.70 -50.10
N LEU A 64 3.42 -19.94 -49.48
CA LEU A 64 3.30 -18.50 -49.72
C LEU A 64 4.57 -17.71 -49.33
N ASN A 65 4.75 -16.56 -50.00
CA ASN A 65 5.71 -15.54 -49.58
C ASN A 65 5.34 -14.99 -48.19
N PRO A 66 6.32 -14.60 -47.34
CA PRO A 66 7.76 -14.53 -47.62
C PRO A 66 8.52 -15.83 -47.34
N ALA A 67 7.87 -16.85 -46.76
CA ALA A 67 8.54 -18.09 -46.38
C ALA A 67 9.03 -18.88 -47.61
N ASN A 68 8.21 -18.96 -48.68
CA ASN A 68 8.48 -19.78 -49.87
C ASN A 68 8.99 -21.18 -49.49
N GLN A 69 8.28 -21.81 -48.56
CA GLN A 69 8.72 -23.07 -47.97
C GLN A 69 8.54 -24.20 -48.99
N ALA A 70 9.56 -25.04 -49.13
CA ALA A 70 9.49 -26.27 -49.92
C ALA A 70 9.34 -27.48 -48.98
N TYR A 71 8.97 -28.63 -49.55
CA TYR A 71 8.63 -29.81 -48.79
C TYR A 71 9.29 -31.07 -49.34
N THR A 72 9.54 -32.02 -48.45
CA THR A 72 10.10 -33.34 -48.76
C THR A 72 9.24 -34.45 -48.16
N ALA A 73 9.33 -35.64 -48.73
CA ALA A 73 8.68 -36.85 -48.25
C ALA A 73 9.51 -38.07 -48.67
N ASP A 74 9.34 -39.19 -47.96
CA ASP A 74 9.98 -40.45 -48.34
C ASP A 74 9.38 -41.00 -49.64
N PRO A 75 10.14 -41.75 -50.47
CA PRO A 75 9.74 -42.08 -51.84
C PRO A 75 8.32 -42.65 -52.01
N PRO A 76 7.82 -43.58 -51.16
CA PRO A 76 6.44 -44.09 -51.25
C PRO A 76 5.36 -43.02 -51.09
N TRP A 77 5.70 -41.91 -50.43
CA TRP A 77 4.82 -40.77 -50.15
C TRP A 77 4.98 -39.60 -51.13
N THR A 78 5.60 -39.85 -52.28
CA THR A 78 5.75 -38.89 -53.38
C THR A 78 4.90 -39.28 -54.57
N MET A 79 4.55 -38.34 -55.45
CA MET A 79 3.77 -38.63 -56.66
C MET A 79 4.42 -39.71 -57.53
N SER A 80 5.76 -39.76 -57.56
CA SER A 80 6.54 -40.69 -58.36
C SER A 80 6.37 -42.17 -57.99
N SER A 81 5.85 -42.47 -56.79
CA SER A 81 5.56 -43.84 -56.35
C SER A 81 4.33 -44.44 -57.05
N ASN A 82 3.51 -43.62 -57.70
CA ASN A 82 2.23 -43.98 -58.27
C ASN A 82 1.26 -44.61 -57.24
N MET A 83 1.33 -44.18 -55.98
CA MET A 83 0.51 -44.75 -54.90
C MET A 83 -0.68 -43.90 -54.46
N CYS A 84 -1.02 -42.80 -55.17
CA CYS A 84 -1.92 -41.70 -54.73
C CYS A 84 -1.39 -40.87 -53.55
N ASN A 85 -0.08 -40.90 -53.28
CA ASN A 85 0.53 -40.14 -52.19
C ASN A 85 1.29 -38.91 -52.67
N GLY A 86 1.36 -37.87 -51.84
CA GLY A 86 2.20 -36.70 -52.05
C GLY A 86 1.74 -35.79 -53.18
N ILE A 87 0.43 -35.75 -53.45
CA ILE A 87 -0.16 -34.97 -54.54
C ILE A 87 -1.14 -33.96 -53.94
N LEU A 88 -1.12 -32.73 -54.42
CA LEU A 88 -2.13 -31.74 -54.08
C LEU A 88 -3.38 -31.97 -54.92
N ALA A 89 -4.47 -32.37 -54.27
CA ALA A 89 -5.76 -32.65 -54.91
C ALA A 89 -6.85 -31.67 -54.44
N ALA A 90 -7.75 -31.29 -55.32
CA ALA A 90 -8.96 -30.52 -55.03
C ALA A 90 -10.16 -31.05 -55.82
N PHE A 91 -11.37 -30.90 -55.27
CA PHE A 91 -12.59 -31.44 -55.87
C PHE A 91 -12.86 -30.96 -57.31
N ASN A 92 -12.59 -29.69 -57.61
CA ASN A 92 -12.84 -29.11 -58.93
C ASN A 92 -11.80 -29.49 -59.99
N GLN A 93 -10.77 -30.27 -59.65
CA GLN A 93 -9.89 -30.84 -60.67
C GLN A 93 -10.63 -31.86 -61.54
N ASN A 94 -10.09 -32.14 -62.72
CA ASN A 94 -10.72 -33.07 -63.65
C ASN A 94 -10.75 -34.51 -63.06
N PRO A 95 -11.93 -35.12 -62.82
CA PRO A 95 -12.03 -36.51 -62.35
C PRO A 95 -11.51 -37.54 -63.37
N ASP A 96 -11.33 -37.14 -64.63
CA ASP A 96 -10.75 -37.93 -65.72
C ASP A 96 -9.29 -37.53 -66.04
N SER A 97 -8.61 -36.85 -65.11
CA SER A 97 -7.20 -36.48 -65.28
C SER A 97 -6.32 -37.71 -65.48
N ALA A 98 -5.74 -37.87 -66.67
CA ALA A 98 -4.83 -38.98 -66.97
C ALA A 98 -3.61 -38.98 -66.02
N ILE A 99 -3.12 -37.79 -65.64
CA ILE A 99 -1.97 -37.65 -64.73
C ILE A 99 -2.38 -38.04 -63.30
N GLY A 100 -3.52 -37.56 -62.81
CA GLY A 100 -4.03 -37.91 -61.47
C GLY A 100 -4.33 -39.41 -61.35
N ILE A 101 -4.93 -40.00 -62.38
CA ILE A 101 -5.19 -41.44 -62.46
C ILE A 101 -3.88 -42.24 -62.48
N ALA A 102 -2.88 -41.81 -63.27
CA ALA A 102 -1.58 -42.49 -63.34
C ALA A 102 -0.82 -42.45 -62.01
N ALA A 103 -0.83 -41.31 -61.33
CA ALA A 103 -0.24 -41.15 -60.00
C ALA A 103 -0.96 -42.00 -58.92
N CYS A 104 -2.13 -42.52 -59.26
CA CYS A 104 -2.97 -43.42 -58.48
C CYS A 104 -2.95 -44.87 -58.98
N ALA A 105 -1.80 -45.35 -59.47
CA ALA A 105 -1.61 -46.68 -60.07
C ALA A 105 -2.59 -47.02 -61.20
N GLY A 106 -3.13 -46.02 -61.90
CA GLY A 106 -4.14 -46.20 -62.94
C GLY A 106 -5.58 -46.34 -62.41
N ILE A 107 -5.81 -46.16 -61.10
CA ILE A 107 -7.09 -46.39 -60.45
C ILE A 107 -7.88 -45.09 -60.33
N LYS A 108 -8.85 -44.91 -61.24
CA LYS A 108 -9.72 -43.71 -61.29
C LYS A 108 -10.50 -43.45 -59.98
N SER A 109 -11.00 -44.50 -59.33
CA SER A 109 -11.75 -44.34 -58.08
C SER A 109 -10.88 -43.77 -56.96
N SER A 110 -9.60 -44.12 -56.90
CA SER A 110 -8.66 -43.61 -55.88
C SER A 110 -8.32 -42.14 -56.10
N TRP A 111 -8.15 -41.72 -57.36
CA TRP A 111 -8.03 -40.29 -57.71
C TRP A 111 -9.29 -39.50 -57.33
N ASN A 112 -10.48 -40.06 -57.59
CA ASN A 112 -11.74 -39.41 -57.22
C ASN A 112 -11.94 -39.35 -55.70
N SER A 113 -11.52 -40.37 -54.95
CA SER A 113 -11.56 -40.36 -53.49
C SER A 113 -10.61 -39.33 -52.89
N SER A 114 -9.42 -39.15 -53.47
CA SER A 114 -8.46 -38.12 -53.06
C SER A 114 -9.08 -36.71 -53.14
N GLN A 115 -9.78 -36.42 -54.23
CA GLN A 115 -10.52 -35.16 -54.42
C GLN A 115 -11.69 -34.98 -53.41
N GLN A 116 -12.38 -36.07 -53.09
CA GLN A 116 -13.45 -36.08 -52.08
C GLN A 116 -12.93 -35.79 -50.67
N LEU A 117 -11.76 -36.34 -50.30
CA LEU A 117 -11.09 -36.09 -49.03
C LEU A 117 -10.66 -34.62 -48.89
N SER A 118 -10.12 -34.01 -49.95
CA SER A 118 -9.80 -32.57 -49.95
C SER A 118 -11.02 -31.68 -49.76
N GLN A 119 -12.16 -32.04 -50.37
CA GLN A 119 -13.42 -31.32 -50.14
C GLN A 119 -13.87 -31.44 -48.67
N ALA A 120 -13.76 -32.64 -48.09
CA ALA A 120 -14.10 -32.86 -46.69
C ALA A 120 -13.24 -31.98 -45.75
N LEU A 121 -11.95 -31.79 -46.05
CA LEU A 121 -11.08 -30.87 -45.31
C LEU A 121 -11.52 -29.41 -45.43
N GLY A 122 -11.97 -28.98 -46.61
CA GLY A 122 -12.60 -27.66 -46.78
C GLY A 122 -13.87 -27.51 -45.94
N VAL A 123 -14.75 -28.53 -45.94
CA VAL A 123 -15.99 -28.53 -45.16
C VAL A 123 -15.71 -28.55 -43.65
N LEU A 124 -14.67 -29.27 -43.19
CA LEU A 124 -14.21 -29.26 -41.80
C LEU A 124 -13.91 -27.83 -41.31
N ARG A 125 -13.36 -26.98 -42.19
CA ARG A 125 -13.09 -25.55 -41.93
C ARG A 125 -14.28 -24.62 -42.21
N GLY A 126 -15.49 -25.17 -42.35
CA GLY A 126 -16.72 -24.41 -42.53
C GLY A 126 -16.94 -23.86 -43.94
N GLN A 127 -16.19 -24.35 -44.94
CA GLN A 127 -16.43 -23.99 -46.34
C GLN A 127 -17.72 -24.65 -46.85
N ASP A 128 -18.47 -23.94 -47.72
CA ASP A 128 -19.70 -24.46 -48.31
C ASP A 128 -19.40 -25.67 -49.20
N ILE A 129 -20.16 -26.76 -49.01
CA ILE A 129 -19.93 -28.03 -49.71
C ILE A 129 -20.12 -27.91 -51.23
N ASN A 130 -21.01 -27.03 -51.69
CA ASN A 130 -21.36 -26.91 -53.11
C ASN A 130 -20.51 -25.87 -53.83
N ASN A 131 -19.72 -25.06 -53.13
CA ASN A 131 -19.03 -23.93 -53.72
C ASN A 131 -17.56 -23.82 -53.28
N THR A 132 -17.28 -23.32 -52.08
CA THR A 132 -15.91 -22.95 -51.68
C THR A 132 -15.03 -24.16 -51.37
N SER A 133 -15.57 -25.18 -50.68
CA SER A 133 -14.84 -26.43 -50.36
C SER A 133 -14.31 -27.17 -51.57
N ARG A 134 -14.93 -26.97 -52.75
CA ARG A 134 -14.54 -27.65 -53.98
C ARG A 134 -13.21 -27.15 -54.55
N ASN A 135 -12.70 -26.02 -54.03
CA ASN A 135 -11.40 -25.46 -54.39
C ASN A 135 -10.35 -25.63 -53.27
N ASN A 136 -10.68 -26.36 -52.19
CA ASN A 136 -9.71 -26.70 -51.15
C ASN A 136 -8.70 -27.70 -51.70
N TYR A 137 -7.42 -27.33 -51.73
CA TYR A 137 -6.35 -28.26 -52.03
C TYR A 137 -5.85 -28.87 -50.74
N ALA A 138 -5.54 -30.16 -50.79
CA ALA A 138 -4.96 -30.87 -49.67
C ALA A 138 -3.95 -31.89 -50.20
N VAL A 139 -2.99 -32.27 -49.38
CA VAL A 139 -2.01 -33.29 -49.72
C VAL A 139 -2.62 -34.67 -49.51
N THR A 140 -2.59 -35.49 -50.54
CA THR A 140 -3.12 -36.84 -50.50
C THR A 140 -2.11 -37.80 -49.88
N ALA A 141 -2.62 -38.65 -49.00
CA ALA A 141 -1.91 -39.78 -48.41
C ALA A 141 -2.86 -40.98 -48.50
N PHE A 142 -3.31 -41.23 -49.73
CA PHE A 142 -4.26 -42.27 -50.09
C PHE A 142 -3.42 -43.41 -50.66
N THR A 143 -3.55 -44.66 -50.20
CA THR A 143 -2.58 -45.70 -50.56
C THR A 143 -3.21 -46.74 -51.47
N VAL A 144 -2.70 -46.90 -52.70
CA VAL A 144 -3.07 -48.03 -53.60
C VAL A 144 -2.03 -49.16 -53.60
N GLY A 145 -1.30 -49.29 -52.48
CA GLY A 145 -0.26 -50.29 -52.21
C GLY A 145 0.29 -50.10 -50.80
N SER A 146 1.18 -50.97 -50.32
CA SER A 146 1.74 -50.85 -48.97
C SER A 146 2.96 -49.92 -48.95
N PRO A 147 2.87 -48.69 -48.38
CA PRO A 147 3.99 -47.75 -48.39
C PRO A 147 5.14 -48.16 -47.48
N GLY A 148 4.88 -49.06 -46.51
CA GLY A 148 5.82 -49.37 -45.43
C GLY A 148 5.62 -48.44 -44.22
N PRO A 149 5.90 -48.93 -43.00
CA PRO A 149 5.63 -48.18 -41.78
C PRO A 149 6.72 -47.16 -41.48
N ASP A 150 6.35 -46.13 -40.72
CA ASP A 150 7.22 -45.13 -40.09
C ASP A 150 8.04 -44.28 -41.08
N LEU A 151 7.40 -43.96 -42.21
CA LEU A 151 7.97 -43.13 -43.26
C LEU A 151 7.45 -41.70 -43.18
N ILE A 152 8.29 -40.74 -43.58
CA ILE A 152 7.99 -39.31 -43.64
C ILE A 152 7.01 -39.05 -44.79
N ILE A 153 5.84 -38.51 -44.45
CA ILE A 153 4.82 -38.11 -45.43
C ILE A 153 4.90 -36.63 -45.75
N PHE A 154 5.50 -35.85 -44.84
CA PHE A 154 5.65 -34.41 -44.94
C PHE A 154 6.82 -33.96 -44.09
N ARG A 155 7.72 -33.18 -44.68
CA ARG A 155 8.81 -32.51 -43.99
C ARG A 155 9.05 -31.15 -44.61
N THR A 156 9.16 -30.13 -43.77
CA THR A 156 9.67 -28.81 -44.18
C THR A 156 11.12 -28.91 -44.66
N ASP A 157 11.43 -28.33 -45.83
CA ASP A 157 12.79 -28.34 -46.39
C ASP A 157 13.76 -27.46 -45.60
N ARG A 158 13.31 -26.29 -45.14
CA ARG A 158 14.10 -25.37 -44.30
C ARG A 158 13.45 -25.21 -42.93
N ASN A 159 14.27 -24.99 -41.90
CA ASN A 159 13.72 -24.63 -40.59
C ASN A 159 13.08 -23.24 -40.62
N ILE A 160 11.98 -23.10 -39.91
CA ILE A 160 11.26 -21.84 -39.70
C ILE A 160 11.91 -21.08 -38.53
N PRO A 161 12.36 -19.83 -38.71
CA PRO A 161 12.89 -19.01 -37.63
C PRO A 161 11.85 -18.74 -36.54
N LEU A 162 12.27 -18.81 -35.27
CA LEU A 162 11.45 -18.42 -34.13
C LEU A 162 11.73 -16.97 -33.74
N VAL A 163 10.70 -16.26 -33.29
CA VAL A 163 10.82 -14.87 -32.82
C VAL A 163 11.62 -14.75 -31.52
N ALA A 164 11.70 -15.83 -30.74
CA ALA A 164 12.67 -16.00 -29.65
C ALA A 164 12.90 -17.48 -29.35
N SER A 165 13.99 -17.77 -28.62
CA SER A 165 14.26 -19.10 -28.07
C SER A 165 13.40 -19.42 -26.84
N LYS A 166 13.48 -20.67 -26.34
CA LYS A 166 12.85 -21.10 -25.08
C LYS A 166 11.34 -20.93 -25.10
N ARG A 167 10.69 -21.61 -26.03
CA ARG A 167 9.25 -21.55 -26.29
C ARG A 167 8.57 -22.88 -25.96
N PHE A 168 7.29 -22.81 -25.62
CA PHE A 168 6.40 -23.96 -25.72
C PHE A 168 5.80 -23.97 -27.12
N ILE A 169 6.11 -25.00 -27.91
CA ILE A 169 5.63 -25.12 -29.28
C ILE A 169 4.69 -26.31 -29.39
N ILE A 170 3.61 -26.13 -30.14
CA ILE A 170 2.67 -27.19 -30.52
C ILE A 170 2.55 -27.26 -32.03
N THR A 171 2.03 -28.37 -32.53
CA THR A 171 1.68 -28.52 -33.94
C THR A 171 0.18 -28.72 -34.11
N SER A 172 -0.32 -28.36 -35.29
CA SER A 172 -1.68 -28.66 -35.72
C SER A 172 -1.69 -29.16 -37.15
N ILE A 173 -2.60 -30.05 -37.48
CA ILE A 173 -2.87 -30.48 -38.85
C ILE A 173 -4.31 -30.96 -38.99
N ASP A 174 -4.93 -30.68 -40.13
CA ASP A 174 -6.22 -31.25 -40.47
C ASP A 174 -6.04 -32.58 -41.19
N THR A 175 -6.87 -33.55 -40.84
CA THR A 175 -6.87 -34.85 -41.51
C THR A 175 -8.29 -35.25 -41.87
N ALA A 176 -8.45 -35.98 -42.98
CA ALA A 176 -9.70 -36.60 -43.38
C ALA A 176 -9.41 -38.04 -43.83
N VAL A 177 -10.07 -39.01 -43.20
CA VAL A 177 -9.86 -40.45 -43.40
C VAL A 177 -11.16 -41.12 -43.82
N ILE A 178 -11.12 -41.98 -44.83
CA ILE A 178 -12.34 -42.71 -45.30
C ILE A 178 -12.42 -44.16 -44.81
N ASN A 179 -11.32 -44.80 -44.45
CA ASN A 179 -11.27 -46.24 -44.15
C ASN A 179 -10.88 -46.56 -42.69
N CYS A 180 -11.51 -45.87 -41.74
CA CYS A 180 -11.29 -46.05 -40.30
C CYS A 180 -11.59 -47.47 -39.76
N HIS A 181 -12.25 -48.32 -40.53
CA HIS A 181 -12.54 -49.71 -40.16
C HIS A 181 -11.41 -50.69 -40.51
N ALA A 182 -10.33 -50.23 -41.15
CA ALA A 182 -9.18 -51.03 -41.58
C ALA A 182 -7.87 -50.47 -41.00
N GLY A 183 -6.71 -50.80 -41.59
CA GLY A 183 -5.39 -50.30 -41.19
C GLY A 183 -5.24 -48.82 -41.52
N HIS A 184 -5.91 -47.97 -40.77
CA HIS A 184 -6.01 -46.52 -40.94
C HIS A 184 -4.73 -45.78 -40.48
N PRO A 185 -4.53 -44.52 -40.91
CA PRO A 185 -3.33 -43.74 -40.60
C PRO A 185 -3.11 -43.55 -39.09
N LEU A 186 -1.86 -43.73 -38.69
CA LEU A 186 -1.37 -43.52 -37.33
C LEU A 186 -0.16 -42.58 -37.40
N LEU A 187 -0.34 -41.33 -37.01
CA LEU A 187 0.62 -40.26 -37.27
C LEU A 187 1.59 -40.05 -36.11
N ARG A 188 2.81 -39.64 -36.43
CA ARG A 188 3.80 -39.17 -35.47
C ARG A 188 4.36 -37.84 -35.93
N PHE A 189 4.48 -36.90 -35.00
CA PHE A 189 4.94 -35.55 -35.21
C PHE A 189 6.33 -35.39 -34.61
N SER A 190 7.22 -34.73 -35.33
CA SER A 190 8.57 -34.44 -34.85
C SER A 190 9.01 -33.05 -35.27
N PHE A 191 9.85 -32.44 -34.45
CA PHE A 191 10.55 -31.22 -34.80
C PHE A 191 11.96 -31.51 -35.31
N ILE A 192 12.51 -30.57 -36.06
CA ILE A 192 13.93 -30.52 -36.39
C ILE A 192 14.51 -29.27 -35.73
N ASP A 193 15.53 -29.44 -34.89
CA ASP A 193 16.18 -28.30 -34.25
C ASP A 193 17.13 -27.56 -35.20
N GLN A 194 17.75 -26.48 -34.73
CA GLN A 194 18.71 -25.69 -35.50
C GLN A 194 19.98 -26.45 -35.93
N ASN A 195 20.27 -27.61 -35.31
CA ASN A 195 21.40 -28.46 -35.64
C ASN A 195 21.02 -29.61 -36.59
N GLY A 196 19.74 -29.67 -37.02
CA GLY A 196 19.22 -30.77 -37.83
C GLY A 196 18.87 -32.02 -37.03
N LEU A 197 18.87 -31.96 -35.70
CA LEU A 197 18.46 -33.07 -34.86
C LEU A 197 16.94 -33.19 -34.88
N GLU A 198 16.47 -34.38 -35.19
CA GLU A 198 15.06 -34.71 -35.09
C GLU A 198 14.67 -35.01 -33.64
N ILE A 199 13.56 -34.41 -33.21
CA ILE A 199 13.02 -34.53 -31.86
C ILE A 199 11.57 -34.96 -31.96
N ASP A 200 11.26 -36.15 -31.47
CA ASP A 200 9.90 -36.65 -31.41
C ASP A 200 9.06 -35.88 -30.35
N ILE A 201 7.93 -35.33 -30.80
CA ILE A 201 7.02 -34.53 -29.96
C ILE A 201 5.69 -35.24 -29.68
N SER A 202 5.43 -36.38 -30.32
CA SER A 202 4.26 -37.22 -30.06
C SER A 202 4.73 -38.64 -29.71
N ARG A 203 5.09 -38.84 -28.44
CA ARG A 203 5.59 -40.15 -27.94
C ARG A 203 4.64 -41.32 -28.21
N ASN A 204 3.35 -41.02 -28.31
CA ASN A 204 2.33 -41.97 -28.74
C ASN A 204 1.86 -41.58 -30.14
N VAL A 205 1.54 -42.58 -30.96
CA VAL A 205 0.91 -42.37 -32.27
C VAL A 205 -0.43 -41.66 -32.10
N VAL A 206 -0.72 -40.73 -33.02
CA VAL A 206 -1.96 -39.98 -33.07
C VAL A 206 -2.85 -40.61 -34.12
N ASP A 207 -3.99 -41.13 -33.66
CA ASP A 207 -5.00 -41.77 -34.49
C ASP A 207 -5.97 -40.71 -35.03
N ALA A 208 -5.97 -40.55 -36.35
CA ALA A 208 -6.81 -39.57 -37.06
C ALA A 208 -8.31 -39.95 -37.05
N CYS A 209 -8.63 -41.23 -36.88
CA CYS A 209 -10.00 -41.74 -36.85
C CYS A 209 -10.68 -41.57 -35.50
N THR A 210 -9.92 -41.59 -34.40
CA THR A 210 -10.49 -41.39 -33.06
C THR A 210 -10.77 -39.92 -32.74
N ASN A 211 -10.05 -39.00 -33.38
CA ASN A 211 -10.06 -37.56 -33.07
C ASN A 211 -10.84 -36.70 -34.09
N GLY A 212 -11.71 -37.33 -34.90
CA GLY A 212 -12.48 -36.65 -35.95
C GLY A 212 -13.98 -36.75 -35.81
N SER A 213 -14.69 -35.94 -36.59
CA SER A 213 -16.13 -36.00 -36.78
C SER A 213 -16.47 -36.44 -38.20
N ARG A 214 -17.68 -36.97 -38.42
CA ARG A 214 -18.13 -37.30 -39.78
C ARG A 214 -18.36 -36.01 -40.56
N VAL A 215 -17.61 -35.83 -41.65
CA VAL A 215 -17.69 -34.67 -42.54
C VAL A 215 -18.11 -35.14 -43.95
N PRO A 216 -19.15 -34.55 -44.55
CA PRO A 216 -19.65 -34.98 -45.85
C PRO A 216 -18.77 -34.53 -47.02
N PHE A 217 -18.82 -35.30 -48.10
CA PHE A 217 -18.29 -34.93 -49.42
C PHE A 217 -19.27 -35.34 -50.53
N SER A 218 -19.21 -34.63 -51.65
CA SER A 218 -20.07 -34.83 -52.83
C SER A 218 -19.61 -36.04 -53.67
N ALA A 219 -20.50 -36.54 -54.53
CA ALA A 219 -20.14 -37.55 -55.52
C ALA A 219 -19.12 -37.00 -56.55
N GLN A 220 -18.10 -37.77 -56.90
CA GLN A 220 -17.03 -37.37 -57.83
C GLN A 220 -16.76 -38.46 -58.87
N GLY A 221 -16.93 -38.14 -60.15
CA GLY A 221 -16.85 -39.12 -61.24
C GLY A 221 -17.81 -40.30 -60.99
N ASN A 222 -17.27 -41.51 -60.85
CA ASN A 222 -18.05 -42.71 -60.55
C ASN A 222 -18.19 -43.00 -59.03
N ASN A 223 -17.53 -42.22 -58.17
CA ASN A 223 -17.61 -42.40 -56.73
C ASN A 223 -18.89 -41.74 -56.20
N LEU A 224 -19.62 -42.46 -55.34
CA LEU A 224 -20.81 -41.93 -54.68
C LEU A 224 -20.44 -40.84 -53.67
N ALA A 225 -21.41 -40.00 -53.33
CA ALA A 225 -21.31 -39.09 -52.19
C ALA A 225 -21.19 -39.89 -50.89
N GLY A 226 -20.56 -39.31 -49.87
CA GLY A 226 -20.28 -40.01 -48.63
C GLY A 226 -19.77 -39.09 -47.52
N SER A 227 -19.06 -39.68 -46.55
CA SER A 227 -18.45 -38.94 -45.45
C SER A 227 -17.07 -39.50 -45.12
N ALA A 228 -16.14 -38.62 -44.76
CA ALA A 228 -14.88 -38.97 -44.13
C ALA A 228 -14.97 -38.73 -42.61
N ILE A 229 -14.11 -39.36 -41.83
CA ILE A 229 -13.80 -38.91 -40.47
C ILE A 229 -12.73 -37.84 -40.60
N ALA A 230 -13.07 -36.59 -40.31
CA ALA A 230 -12.14 -35.47 -40.40
C ALA A 230 -12.03 -34.70 -39.09
N GLY A 231 -10.84 -34.24 -38.77
CA GLY A 231 -10.54 -33.58 -37.49
C GLY A 231 -9.26 -32.79 -37.51
N ILE A 232 -9.15 -31.90 -36.53
CA ILE A 232 -7.95 -31.09 -36.26
C ILE A 232 -7.12 -31.87 -35.24
N LEU A 233 -5.95 -32.33 -35.67
CA LEU A 233 -5.02 -33.07 -34.83
C LEU A 233 -3.97 -32.11 -34.29
N ASN A 234 -3.97 -31.90 -32.99
CA ASN A 234 -2.93 -31.14 -32.31
C ASN A 234 -1.89 -32.08 -31.70
N SER A 235 -0.66 -31.59 -31.52
CA SER A 235 0.33 -32.31 -30.72
C SER A 235 -0.22 -32.60 -29.30
N PRO A 236 -0.02 -33.80 -28.75
CA PRO A 236 -0.65 -34.23 -27.50
C PRO A 236 -0.17 -33.49 -26.25
N ALA A 237 0.92 -32.73 -26.35
CA ALA A 237 1.48 -31.91 -25.29
C ALA A 237 2.18 -30.68 -25.89
N ALA A 238 2.38 -29.64 -25.08
CA ALA A 238 3.21 -28.52 -25.45
C ALA A 238 4.69 -28.88 -25.28
N PHE A 239 5.47 -28.74 -26.34
CA PHE A 239 6.87 -29.15 -26.35
C PHE A 239 7.79 -28.00 -25.93
N LYS A 240 8.67 -28.27 -24.98
CA LYS A 240 9.65 -27.31 -24.45
C LYS A 240 10.85 -27.18 -25.40
N PHE A 241 10.83 -26.17 -26.27
CA PHE A 241 11.79 -25.99 -27.35
C PHE A 241 12.81 -24.86 -27.07
N THR A 242 14.11 -25.19 -27.06
CA THR A 242 15.20 -24.24 -26.78
C THR A 242 15.80 -23.60 -28.04
N GLY A 243 15.54 -24.16 -29.22
CA GLY A 243 16.15 -23.74 -30.47
C GLY A 243 15.70 -22.35 -30.94
N SER A 244 16.41 -21.81 -31.93
CA SER A 244 16.08 -20.54 -32.59
C SER A 244 15.33 -20.71 -33.91
N SER A 245 15.21 -21.95 -34.39
CA SER A 245 14.49 -22.30 -35.62
C SER A 245 13.99 -23.72 -35.51
N VAL A 246 12.85 -24.02 -36.12
CA VAL A 246 12.18 -25.33 -36.02
C VAL A 246 11.72 -25.81 -37.39
N GLY A 247 12.04 -27.05 -37.74
CA GLY A 247 11.41 -27.78 -38.85
C GLY A 247 10.29 -28.68 -38.34
N TYR A 248 9.39 -29.11 -39.22
CA TYR A 248 8.27 -29.97 -38.89
C TYR A 248 8.28 -31.23 -39.76
N ILE A 249 8.15 -32.39 -39.12
CA ILE A 249 8.06 -33.71 -39.73
C ILE A 249 6.77 -34.37 -39.29
N ILE A 250 6.11 -35.02 -40.25
CA ILE A 250 4.98 -35.93 -40.02
C ILE A 250 5.36 -37.27 -40.60
N ARG A 251 5.25 -38.31 -39.77
CA ARG A 251 5.36 -39.71 -40.19
C ARG A 251 4.02 -40.40 -40.13
N ASN A 252 3.83 -41.32 -41.06
CA ASN A 252 2.79 -42.32 -40.95
C ASN A 252 3.41 -43.64 -40.50
N THR A 253 3.07 -44.05 -39.29
CA THR A 253 3.54 -45.31 -38.69
C THR A 253 2.77 -46.52 -39.24
N GLN A 254 1.63 -46.29 -39.90
CA GLN A 254 0.88 -47.33 -40.61
C GLN A 254 1.50 -47.62 -41.97
N GLY A 255 1.91 -48.87 -42.17
CA GLY A 255 2.54 -49.33 -43.43
C GLY A 255 1.62 -50.11 -44.37
N SER A 256 0.40 -50.43 -43.95
CA SER A 256 -0.60 -51.13 -44.76
C SER A 256 -1.06 -50.27 -45.94
N GLY A 257 -1.34 -50.91 -47.07
CA GLY A 257 -2.10 -50.30 -48.17
C GLY A 257 -3.61 -50.46 -48.03
N ASP A 258 -4.05 -51.34 -47.13
CA ASP A 258 -5.46 -51.60 -46.86
C ASP A 258 -5.94 -50.69 -45.72
N GLY A 259 -6.59 -49.58 -46.08
CA GLY A 259 -7.28 -48.68 -45.17
C GLY A 259 -6.53 -47.41 -44.78
N ASN A 260 -5.28 -47.27 -45.19
CA ASN A 260 -4.42 -46.14 -44.87
C ASN A 260 -4.70 -44.93 -45.79
N ASP A 261 -5.98 -44.63 -45.96
CA ASP A 261 -6.50 -43.76 -47.01
C ASP A 261 -6.99 -42.44 -46.42
N PHE A 262 -6.15 -41.41 -46.54
CA PHE A 262 -6.45 -40.09 -46.00
C PHE A 262 -5.87 -38.94 -46.83
N ALA A 263 -6.22 -37.73 -46.44
CA ALA A 263 -5.58 -36.50 -46.89
C ALA A 263 -5.34 -35.58 -45.69
N PHE A 264 -4.42 -34.63 -45.84
CA PHE A 264 -4.12 -33.65 -44.81
C PHE A 264 -3.92 -32.24 -45.37
N ASP A 265 -4.20 -31.25 -44.52
CA ASP A 265 -4.21 -29.83 -44.87
C ASP A 265 -3.93 -28.97 -43.63
N ASN A 266 -3.68 -27.68 -43.80
CA ASN A 266 -3.49 -26.68 -42.73
C ASN A 266 -2.45 -27.10 -41.69
N ALA A 267 -1.27 -27.52 -42.14
CA ALA A 267 -0.17 -27.84 -41.25
C ALA A 267 0.31 -26.56 -40.54
N GLN A 268 0.47 -26.60 -39.22
CA GLN A 268 0.85 -25.44 -38.42
C GLN A 268 1.90 -25.78 -37.36
N ILE A 269 2.73 -24.78 -37.08
CA ILE A 269 3.55 -24.67 -35.87
C ILE A 269 3.03 -23.46 -35.11
N LEU A 270 2.70 -23.63 -33.83
CA LEU A 270 2.14 -22.59 -32.99
C LEU A 270 3.00 -22.41 -31.73
N ASP A 271 3.21 -21.15 -31.33
CA ASP A 271 3.83 -20.79 -30.05
C ASP A 271 2.74 -20.67 -28.99
N ALA A 272 2.73 -21.65 -28.10
CA ALA A 272 1.83 -21.78 -26.96
C ALA A 272 2.51 -21.34 -25.65
N THR A 273 3.54 -20.49 -25.71
CA THR A 273 4.24 -20.03 -24.50
C THR A 273 3.29 -19.20 -23.61
N PRO A 274 3.17 -19.50 -22.30
CA PRO A 274 2.29 -18.77 -21.42
C PRO A 274 2.73 -17.31 -21.26
N GLN A 275 1.78 -16.43 -20.97
CA GLN A 275 2.01 -15.00 -20.73
C GLN A 275 2.13 -14.72 -19.24
N LEU A 276 3.20 -14.01 -18.84
CA LEU A 276 3.31 -13.42 -17.50
C LEU A 276 2.71 -12.02 -17.53
N ASP A 277 1.80 -11.75 -16.61
CA ASP A 277 1.32 -10.41 -16.28
C ASP A 277 1.65 -10.11 -14.82
N LYS A 278 1.82 -8.83 -14.48
CA LYS A 278 2.12 -8.40 -13.11
C LYS A 278 1.46 -7.06 -12.79
N GLY A 279 1.04 -6.89 -11.55
CA GLY A 279 0.35 -5.68 -11.09
C GLY A 279 0.48 -5.48 -9.57
N PHE A 280 0.35 -4.25 -9.10
CA PHE A 280 0.19 -3.97 -7.67
C PHE A 280 -1.28 -4.00 -7.24
N ASP A 281 -1.58 -4.64 -6.12
CA ASP A 281 -2.90 -4.66 -5.50
C ASP A 281 -2.81 -4.53 -3.97
N PRO A 282 -3.31 -3.43 -3.37
CA PRO A 282 -3.78 -2.21 -4.05
C PRO A 282 -2.62 -1.41 -4.67
N PRO A 283 -2.83 -0.64 -5.76
CA PRO A 283 -1.80 0.17 -6.41
C PRO A 283 -1.52 1.51 -5.70
N LEU A 284 -2.28 1.85 -4.66
CA LEU A 284 -2.11 3.04 -3.83
C LEU A 284 -2.19 2.64 -2.36
N VAL A 285 -1.18 2.99 -1.59
CA VAL A 285 -1.15 2.79 -0.13
C VAL A 285 -0.56 4.01 0.58
N GLU A 286 -0.90 4.17 1.85
CA GLU A 286 -0.18 5.08 2.73
C GLU A 286 1.15 4.46 3.21
N LEU A 287 2.16 5.28 3.43
CA LEU A 287 3.45 4.85 3.98
C LEU A 287 3.25 4.07 5.28
N GLY A 288 3.92 2.91 5.38
CA GLY A 288 3.78 1.97 6.50
C GLY A 288 2.77 0.84 6.26
N ASN A 289 1.88 0.98 5.27
CA ASN A 289 1.00 -0.10 4.85
C ASN A 289 1.62 -0.95 3.73
N SER A 290 1.26 -2.23 3.68
CA SER A 290 1.70 -3.16 2.64
C SER A 290 0.82 -3.10 1.40
N SER A 291 1.43 -3.27 0.22
CA SER A 291 0.75 -3.66 -1.03
C SER A 291 1.15 -5.10 -1.37
N SER A 292 0.62 -5.67 -2.44
CA SER A 292 1.09 -6.94 -3.00
C SER A 292 1.43 -6.80 -4.47
N ILE A 293 2.46 -7.50 -4.92
CA ILE A 293 2.65 -7.79 -6.35
C ILE A 293 1.90 -9.06 -6.67
N VAL A 294 0.99 -8.98 -7.64
CA VAL A 294 0.24 -10.11 -8.17
C VAL A 294 0.79 -10.47 -9.53
N PHE A 295 1.41 -11.63 -9.64
CA PHE A 295 1.77 -12.26 -10.92
C PHE A 295 0.61 -13.12 -11.39
N THR A 296 0.18 -12.93 -12.63
CA THR A 296 -0.79 -13.79 -13.29
C THR A 296 -0.11 -14.50 -14.45
N ILE A 297 -0.13 -15.82 -14.44
CA ILE A 297 0.43 -16.66 -15.50
C ILE A 297 -0.73 -17.21 -16.30
N THR A 298 -0.86 -16.76 -17.54
CA THR A 298 -1.98 -17.09 -18.44
C THR A 298 -1.53 -18.13 -19.45
N ASN A 299 -2.23 -19.26 -19.51
CA ASN A 299 -2.03 -20.26 -20.56
C ASN A 299 -2.61 -19.76 -21.89
N THR A 300 -2.22 -20.38 -22.99
CA THR A 300 -2.90 -20.22 -24.29
C THR A 300 -4.15 -21.11 -24.37
N SER A 301 -5.03 -20.84 -25.34
CA SER A 301 -6.34 -21.49 -25.47
C SER A 301 -6.28 -23.00 -25.80
N ASP A 302 -5.09 -23.53 -26.13
CA ASP A 302 -4.87 -24.98 -26.21
C ASP A 302 -5.01 -25.67 -24.85
N LEU A 303 -4.78 -24.92 -23.76
CA LEU A 303 -4.86 -25.37 -22.38
C LEU A 303 -4.01 -26.62 -22.04
N LEU A 304 -3.03 -26.97 -22.86
CA LEU A 304 -2.11 -28.06 -22.55
C LEU A 304 -1.23 -27.67 -21.37
N ALA A 305 -0.75 -28.68 -20.64
CA ALA A 305 0.19 -28.48 -19.54
C ALA A 305 1.48 -27.78 -20.01
N LYS A 306 1.97 -26.83 -19.22
CA LYS A 306 3.22 -26.07 -19.47
C LYS A 306 4.15 -26.26 -18.28
N GLU A 307 5.16 -27.10 -18.42
CA GLU A 307 5.97 -27.57 -17.29
C GLU A 307 7.30 -26.80 -17.12
N ALA A 308 7.61 -26.44 -15.88
CA ALA A 308 8.90 -25.86 -15.49
C ALA A 308 9.25 -24.55 -16.23
N TRP A 309 8.32 -23.59 -16.21
CA TRP A 309 8.64 -22.19 -16.54
C TRP A 309 9.21 -21.48 -15.30
N SER A 310 10.01 -20.44 -15.51
CA SER A 310 10.60 -19.66 -14.41
C SER A 310 10.80 -18.19 -14.78
N PHE A 311 10.97 -17.34 -13.78
CA PHE A 311 11.41 -15.95 -13.91
C PHE A 311 11.94 -15.40 -12.57
N THR A 312 12.72 -14.32 -12.63
CA THR A 312 13.14 -13.53 -11.47
C THR A 312 12.68 -12.09 -11.63
N ASP A 313 11.95 -11.57 -10.65
CA ASP A 313 11.54 -10.18 -10.53
C ASP A 313 12.46 -9.42 -9.57
N SER A 314 13.23 -8.46 -10.07
CA SER A 314 14.06 -7.56 -9.25
C SER A 314 13.25 -6.34 -8.87
N LEU A 315 12.89 -6.22 -7.59
CA LEU A 315 12.09 -5.12 -7.07
C LEU A 315 12.81 -3.77 -7.26
N SER A 316 12.04 -2.73 -7.53
CA SER A 316 12.58 -1.37 -7.56
C SER A 316 13.17 -0.97 -6.21
N SER A 317 14.27 -0.21 -6.25
CA SER A 317 14.95 0.28 -5.05
C SER A 317 13.97 0.92 -4.05
N GLY A 318 14.05 0.51 -2.78
CA GLY A 318 13.18 0.98 -1.71
C GLY A 318 11.91 0.14 -1.50
N LEU A 319 11.65 -0.86 -2.34
CA LEU A 319 10.59 -1.86 -2.16
C LEU A 319 11.21 -3.19 -1.69
N THR A 320 10.60 -3.83 -0.69
CA THR A 320 11.04 -5.14 -0.20
C THR A 320 9.86 -6.06 0.10
N VAL A 321 10.10 -7.37 0.10
CA VAL A 321 9.09 -8.38 0.49
C VAL A 321 8.73 -8.20 1.96
N SER A 322 7.44 -8.09 2.28
CA SER A 322 6.93 -7.81 3.63
C SER A 322 6.25 -9.00 4.32
N GLY A 323 5.96 -10.07 3.58
CA GLY A 323 5.25 -11.23 4.09
C GLY A 323 5.44 -12.48 3.23
N ALA A 324 4.87 -13.59 3.68
CA ALA A 324 4.95 -14.86 2.96
C ALA A 324 4.12 -14.82 1.66
N PRO A 325 4.64 -15.34 0.53
CA PRO A 325 3.90 -15.40 -0.71
C PRO A 325 2.78 -16.44 -0.65
N THR A 326 1.73 -16.22 -1.45
CA THR A 326 0.64 -17.18 -1.67
C THR A 326 0.50 -17.49 -3.16
N THR A 327 -0.05 -18.66 -3.51
CA THR A 327 -0.18 -19.05 -4.92
C THR A 327 -1.37 -19.98 -5.16
N THR A 328 -1.94 -19.88 -6.35
CA THR A 328 -2.91 -20.84 -6.91
C THR A 328 -2.29 -21.78 -7.95
N CYS A 329 -1.01 -21.61 -8.25
CA CYS A 329 -0.27 -22.50 -9.14
C CYS A 329 -0.08 -23.89 -8.50
N PRO A 330 0.15 -24.95 -9.30
CA PRO A 330 0.30 -26.31 -8.79
C PRO A 330 1.40 -26.41 -7.73
N ALA A 331 1.03 -26.71 -6.49
CA ALA A 331 1.95 -26.68 -5.35
C ALA A 331 3.14 -27.64 -5.50
N ALA A 332 2.95 -28.79 -6.15
CA ALA A 332 3.99 -29.80 -6.33
C ALA A 332 5.15 -29.35 -7.23
N SER A 333 4.92 -28.40 -8.15
CA SER A 333 5.95 -27.87 -9.06
C SER A 333 6.32 -26.42 -8.76
N THR A 334 5.64 -25.77 -7.81
CA THR A 334 5.85 -24.36 -7.49
C THR A 334 6.94 -24.17 -6.44
N SER A 335 7.97 -23.40 -6.77
CA SER A 335 8.98 -22.89 -5.85
C SER A 335 9.02 -21.38 -5.96
N ILE A 336 8.88 -20.69 -4.82
CA ILE A 336 8.93 -19.22 -4.73
C ILE A 336 10.00 -18.86 -3.69
N SER A 337 11.04 -18.18 -4.13
CA SER A 337 12.06 -17.60 -3.26
C SER A 337 11.81 -16.10 -3.12
N ALA A 338 11.17 -15.73 -2.00
CA ALA A 338 10.86 -14.35 -1.63
C ALA A 338 10.94 -14.19 -0.09
N PRO A 339 12.14 -14.24 0.50
CA PRO A 339 12.27 -14.07 1.94
C PRO A 339 11.93 -12.63 2.35
N ILE A 340 11.36 -12.44 3.54
CA ILE A 340 11.03 -11.11 4.07
C ILE A 340 12.30 -10.24 4.10
N GLY A 341 12.18 -9.01 3.61
CA GLY A 341 13.28 -8.05 3.46
C GLY A 341 14.06 -8.17 2.15
N ALA A 342 13.78 -9.17 1.31
CA ALA A 342 14.41 -9.29 0.00
C ALA A 342 13.92 -8.23 -0.99
N ASP A 343 14.80 -7.88 -1.91
CA ASP A 343 14.58 -7.01 -3.07
C ASP A 343 14.41 -7.81 -4.39
N SER A 344 14.29 -9.14 -4.31
CA SER A 344 14.10 -10.01 -5.46
C SER A 344 13.11 -11.15 -5.18
N ILE A 345 12.33 -11.53 -6.19
CA ILE A 345 11.37 -12.64 -6.15
C ILE A 345 11.72 -13.61 -7.30
N SER A 346 12.14 -14.83 -6.99
CA SER A 346 12.36 -15.87 -8.01
C SER A 346 11.27 -16.93 -7.95
N VAL A 347 10.74 -17.29 -9.12
CA VAL A 347 9.62 -18.24 -9.26
C VAL A 347 9.99 -19.32 -10.26
N THR A 348 9.67 -20.57 -9.93
CA THR A 348 9.58 -21.69 -10.88
C THR A 348 8.26 -22.40 -10.63
N SER A 349 7.52 -22.75 -11.69
CA SER A 349 6.26 -23.49 -11.56
C SER A 349 5.83 -24.13 -12.90
N SER A 350 4.61 -24.64 -12.95
CA SER A 350 3.96 -25.23 -14.11
C SER A 350 2.51 -24.77 -14.22
N LEU A 351 1.89 -25.00 -15.38
CA LEU A 351 0.43 -24.99 -15.55
C LEU A 351 -0.03 -26.42 -15.80
N SER A 352 -1.02 -26.87 -15.04
CA SER A 352 -1.64 -28.19 -15.25
C SER A 352 -2.46 -28.22 -16.53
N ASN A 353 -2.71 -29.42 -17.08
CA ASN A 353 -3.62 -29.58 -18.21
C ASN A 353 -5.01 -29.01 -17.87
N ARG A 354 -5.63 -28.30 -18.82
CA ARG A 354 -6.91 -27.57 -18.67
C ARG A 354 -6.87 -26.34 -17.75
N MET A 355 -5.71 -25.97 -17.22
CA MET A 355 -5.57 -24.74 -16.41
C MET A 355 -5.46 -23.53 -17.32
N ALA A 356 -6.44 -22.63 -17.23
CA ALA A 356 -6.45 -21.37 -17.97
C ALA A 356 -5.38 -20.40 -17.46
N SER A 357 -5.21 -20.32 -16.14
CA SER A 357 -4.23 -19.45 -15.51
C SER A 357 -3.97 -19.86 -14.06
N CYS A 358 -2.90 -19.32 -13.48
CA CYS A 358 -2.65 -19.33 -12.05
C CYS A 358 -2.02 -18.01 -11.58
N THR A 359 -2.02 -17.77 -10.28
CA THR A 359 -1.53 -16.52 -9.67
C THR A 359 -0.53 -16.77 -8.57
N ILE A 360 0.37 -15.81 -8.39
CA ILE A 360 1.29 -15.72 -7.25
C ILE A 360 1.18 -14.31 -6.68
N THR A 361 0.90 -14.21 -5.38
CA THR A 361 0.76 -12.93 -4.69
C THR A 361 1.85 -12.80 -3.64
N VAL A 362 2.67 -11.77 -3.76
CA VAL A 362 3.80 -11.50 -2.87
C VAL A 362 3.57 -10.16 -2.15
N PRO A 363 3.40 -10.15 -0.82
CA PRO A 363 3.30 -8.91 -0.05
C PRO A 363 4.61 -8.12 -0.10
N VAL A 364 4.50 -6.82 -0.33
CA VAL A 364 5.63 -5.88 -0.39
C VAL A 364 5.37 -4.64 0.46
N ILE A 365 6.43 -3.98 0.89
CA ILE A 365 6.39 -2.71 1.62
C ILE A 365 7.47 -1.77 1.10
N ALA A 366 7.11 -0.48 1.02
CA ALA A 366 8.01 0.58 0.63
C ALA A 366 8.66 1.26 1.85
N ALA A 367 9.94 1.60 1.73
CA ALA A 367 10.68 2.29 2.79
C ALA A 367 10.39 3.80 2.85
N ALA A 368 9.86 4.39 1.78
CA ALA A 368 9.55 5.81 1.68
C ALA A 368 8.32 6.08 0.80
N ALA A 369 7.71 7.25 0.96
CA ALA A 369 6.68 7.72 0.03
C ALA A 369 7.28 7.97 -1.37
N GLY A 370 6.49 7.73 -2.41
CA GLY A 370 6.93 7.88 -3.80
C GLY A 370 6.22 6.94 -4.76
N ILE A 371 6.72 6.89 -5.99
CA ILE A 371 6.21 6.02 -7.05
C ILE A 371 7.22 4.90 -7.31
N TYR A 372 6.78 3.66 -7.17
CA TYR A 372 7.60 2.47 -7.41
C TYR A 372 7.08 1.76 -8.66
N LEU A 373 7.90 1.69 -9.70
CA LEU A 373 7.58 0.97 -10.92
C LEU A 373 7.98 -0.51 -10.79
N ASN A 374 7.24 -1.41 -11.41
CA ASN A 374 7.65 -2.82 -11.46
C ASN A 374 7.25 -3.45 -12.81
N ASN A 375 7.96 -3.09 -13.87
CA ASN A 375 7.55 -3.35 -15.25
C ASN A 375 8.25 -4.60 -15.83
N GLN A 376 8.25 -4.71 -17.15
CA GLN A 376 8.97 -5.75 -17.89
C GLN A 376 10.48 -5.75 -17.59
N ASP A 377 11.10 -4.57 -17.46
CA ASP A 377 12.56 -4.43 -17.24
C ASP A 377 13.02 -5.00 -15.89
N ASN A 378 12.10 -5.18 -14.94
CA ASN A 378 12.37 -5.83 -13.66
C ASN A 378 12.42 -7.37 -13.79
N ILE A 379 11.91 -7.94 -14.89
CA ILE A 379 11.88 -9.38 -15.13
C ILE A 379 13.14 -9.83 -15.87
N SER A 380 13.84 -10.77 -15.25
CA SER A 380 15.06 -11.40 -15.74
C SER A 380 14.98 -12.92 -15.60
N GLU A 381 15.95 -13.64 -16.16
CA GLU A 381 16.07 -15.10 -16.05
C GLU A 381 14.78 -15.87 -16.38
N TYR A 382 13.96 -15.31 -17.27
CA TYR A 382 12.70 -15.93 -17.64
C TYR A 382 12.96 -17.06 -18.65
N GLU A 383 12.39 -18.21 -18.36
CA GLU A 383 12.55 -19.44 -19.13
C GLU A 383 11.15 -19.96 -19.47
N PHE A 384 10.86 -20.12 -20.76
CA PHE A 384 9.59 -20.71 -21.25
C PHE A 384 8.33 -20.00 -20.76
N ILE A 385 8.42 -18.70 -20.59
CA ILE A 385 7.31 -17.80 -20.31
C ILE A 385 7.56 -16.49 -21.06
N ASN A 386 6.52 -15.87 -21.59
CA ASN A 386 6.63 -14.53 -22.16
C ASN A 386 6.75 -13.53 -21.02
N PRO A 387 7.70 -12.59 -21.07
CA PRO A 387 7.78 -11.54 -20.07
C PRO A 387 6.51 -10.65 -20.16
N PRO A 388 6.21 -9.87 -19.11
CA PRO A 388 5.14 -8.88 -19.15
C PRO A 388 5.32 -7.98 -20.35
N LEU A 389 4.19 -7.59 -20.94
CA LEU A 389 4.19 -6.63 -22.02
C LEU A 389 4.72 -5.28 -21.51
N PRO A 390 5.30 -4.45 -22.39
CA PRO A 390 5.71 -3.10 -22.01
C PRO A 390 4.50 -2.32 -21.50
N ASP A 391 4.42 -2.15 -20.19
CA ASP A 391 3.42 -1.34 -19.51
C ASP A 391 4.14 -0.26 -18.68
N THR A 392 3.70 0.99 -18.85
CA THR A 392 4.21 2.14 -18.08
C THR A 392 3.32 2.46 -16.88
N THR A 393 2.22 1.73 -16.71
CA THR A 393 1.19 1.98 -15.69
C THR A 393 1.28 1.05 -14.49
N ASN A 394 2.06 -0.05 -14.56
CA ASN A 394 2.30 -0.89 -13.39
C ASN A 394 3.18 -0.19 -12.34
N ARG A 395 2.52 0.54 -11.44
CA ARG A 395 3.16 1.33 -10.40
C ARG A 395 2.41 1.21 -9.07
N LEU A 396 3.18 1.22 -8.00
CA LEU A 396 2.70 1.44 -6.64
C LEU A 396 2.95 2.89 -6.28
N GLU A 397 1.88 3.61 -5.94
CA GLU A 397 1.96 4.94 -5.35
C GLU A 397 1.87 4.83 -3.83
N VAL A 398 2.86 5.41 -3.14
CA VAL A 398 2.93 5.43 -1.68
C VAL A 398 2.83 6.86 -1.23
N THR A 399 1.73 7.21 -0.56
CA THR A 399 1.51 8.57 -0.05
C THR A 399 2.16 8.74 1.32
N PRO A 400 2.71 9.92 1.64
CA PRO A 400 3.16 10.22 3.00
C PRO A 400 2.00 10.11 4.00
N SER A 401 2.27 9.58 5.19
CA SER A 401 1.29 9.44 6.29
C SER A 401 1.92 9.86 7.61
N ALA A 402 1.34 10.84 8.28
CA ALA A 402 1.77 11.33 9.60
C ALA A 402 0.75 10.91 10.67
N ASP A 403 1.08 11.07 11.96
CA ASP A 403 0.14 10.85 13.07
C ASP A 403 0.45 11.90 14.15
N MET A 404 -0.31 12.98 14.18
CA MET A 404 -0.08 14.16 15.03
C MET A 404 -0.88 14.05 16.33
N GLN A 405 -0.21 13.74 17.42
CA GLN A 405 -0.82 13.46 18.72
C GLN A 405 -0.63 14.63 19.69
N ALA A 406 -1.73 15.15 20.24
CA ALA A 406 -1.69 16.23 21.23
C ALA A 406 -1.54 15.71 22.67
N GLY A 407 -0.70 16.37 23.47
CA GLY A 407 -0.46 16.06 24.87
C GLY A 407 -0.29 17.32 25.72
N SER A 408 -0.60 17.21 27.01
CA SER A 408 -0.44 18.30 27.99
C SER A 408 0.20 17.80 29.27
N SER A 409 1.12 18.59 29.81
CA SER A 409 1.69 18.39 31.16
C SER A 409 1.37 19.59 32.07
N LEU A 410 0.30 20.33 31.77
CA LEU A 410 -0.14 21.46 32.59
C LEU A 410 -0.73 20.99 33.93
N PRO A 411 -0.53 21.74 35.04
CA PRO A 411 -1.08 21.39 36.35
C PRO A 411 -2.63 21.37 36.35
N THR A 412 -3.25 20.34 36.91
CA THR A 412 -4.73 20.20 36.95
C THR A 412 -5.38 20.88 38.16
N GLN A 413 -4.59 21.31 39.13
CA GLN A 413 -5.02 22.05 40.32
C GLN A 413 -4.22 23.35 40.39
N VAL A 414 -4.91 24.48 40.38
CA VAL A 414 -4.30 25.81 40.36
C VAL A 414 -4.97 26.72 41.39
N SER A 415 -4.20 27.55 42.07
CA SER A 415 -4.75 28.55 43.00
C SER A 415 -5.07 29.86 42.28
N ALA A 416 -6.08 30.59 42.75
CA ALA A 416 -6.43 31.90 42.22
C ALA A 416 -5.21 32.85 42.24
N GLY A 417 -4.99 33.59 41.14
CA GLY A 417 -3.87 34.52 41.00
C GLY A 417 -2.49 33.88 40.81
N GLN A 418 -2.39 32.54 40.87
CA GLN A 418 -1.13 31.83 40.62
C GLN A 418 -0.67 32.02 39.17
N THR A 419 0.62 32.25 38.97
CA THR A 419 1.24 32.14 37.64
C THR A 419 1.44 30.65 37.33
N VAL A 420 0.65 30.14 36.40
CA VAL A 420 0.73 28.76 35.91
C VAL A 420 1.74 28.71 34.78
N THR A 421 2.70 27.79 34.87
CA THR A 421 3.65 27.50 33.80
C THR A 421 3.68 26.00 33.54
N GLY A 422 3.87 25.61 32.28
CA GLY A 422 4.02 24.22 31.90
C GLY A 422 4.19 24.05 30.40
N THR A 423 4.12 22.80 29.94
CA THR A 423 4.33 22.45 28.53
C THR A 423 3.15 21.70 27.94
N ILE A 424 2.86 21.98 26.68
CA ILE A 424 2.09 21.10 25.80
C ILE A 424 3.05 20.49 24.77
N ALA A 425 2.73 19.30 24.28
CA ALA A 425 3.53 18.62 23.27
C ALA A 425 2.63 18.09 22.16
N CYS A 426 3.09 18.21 20.91
CA CYS A 426 2.45 17.57 19.76
C CYS A 426 3.47 16.66 19.08
N LEU A 427 3.28 15.34 19.18
CA LEU A 427 4.18 14.30 18.67
C LEU A 427 3.74 13.87 17.27
N ASN A 428 4.67 13.74 16.33
CA ASN A 428 4.42 12.97 15.10
C ASN A 428 4.77 11.49 15.34
N ALA A 429 3.79 10.66 15.66
CA ALA A 429 3.95 9.22 15.86
C ALA A 429 3.86 8.42 14.54
N GLY A 430 3.66 9.10 13.41
CA GLY A 430 3.46 8.45 12.11
C GLY A 430 4.78 8.04 11.47
N PRO A 431 4.73 7.17 10.44
CA PRO A 431 5.92 6.72 9.73
C PRO A 431 6.50 7.79 8.80
N GLY A 432 5.68 8.74 8.34
CA GLY A 432 6.07 9.84 7.46
C GLY A 432 6.31 11.15 8.20
N ALA A 433 6.96 12.09 7.52
CA ALA A 433 7.16 13.44 8.05
C ALA A 433 5.87 14.26 7.97
N ALA A 434 5.60 15.05 9.01
CA ALA A 434 4.45 15.94 9.08
C ALA A 434 4.83 17.33 8.55
N GLU A 435 4.37 17.66 7.34
CA GLU A 435 4.62 18.95 6.71
C GLU A 435 3.79 20.06 7.35
N SER A 436 4.37 21.26 7.52
CA SER A 436 3.69 22.42 8.13
C SER A 436 3.00 22.09 9.46
N ALA A 437 3.60 21.19 10.26
CA ALA A 437 3.03 20.74 11.52
C ALA A 437 2.75 21.91 12.48
N THR A 438 1.61 21.85 13.15
CA THR A 438 1.10 22.84 14.09
C THR A 438 0.81 22.21 15.44
N CYS A 439 0.98 23.01 16.49
CA CYS A 439 0.66 22.66 17.86
C CYS A 439 0.14 23.92 18.54
N GLY A 440 -1.05 23.88 19.12
CA GLY A 440 -1.67 25.06 19.72
C GLY A 440 -2.58 24.70 20.87
N ILE A 441 -2.88 25.71 21.70
CA ILE A 441 -3.85 25.61 22.78
C ILE A 441 -4.82 26.78 22.67
N SER A 442 -6.11 26.49 22.81
CA SER A 442 -7.19 27.47 22.74
C SER A 442 -8.04 27.41 24.01
N GLY A 443 -8.66 28.52 24.41
CA GLY A 443 -9.46 28.61 25.65
C GLY A 443 -8.65 28.91 26.91
N LEU A 444 -7.44 29.47 26.78
CA LEU A 444 -6.67 29.98 27.93
C LEU A 444 -7.16 31.37 28.39
N PRO A 445 -6.88 31.78 29.65
CA PRO A 445 -7.17 33.12 30.15
C PRO A 445 -6.50 34.24 29.32
N THR A 446 -7.04 35.46 29.43
CA THR A 446 -6.46 36.64 28.79
C THR A 446 -5.02 36.90 29.28
N GLY A 447 -4.13 37.31 28.37
CA GLY A 447 -2.71 37.52 28.69
C GLY A 447 -1.87 36.24 28.71
N ALA A 448 -2.44 35.08 28.37
CA ALA A 448 -1.67 33.85 28.19
C ALA A 448 -0.62 34.00 27.07
N MET A 449 0.58 33.51 27.35
CA MET A 449 1.68 33.43 26.40
C MET A 449 1.95 31.97 26.05
N THR A 450 2.13 31.70 24.75
CA THR A 450 2.50 30.38 24.25
C THR A 450 3.69 30.54 23.31
N SER A 451 4.74 29.75 23.51
CA SER A 451 5.93 29.75 22.65
C SER A 451 6.34 28.32 22.35
N CYS A 452 6.36 27.96 21.06
CA CYS A 452 6.65 26.62 20.59
C CYS A 452 8.05 26.48 20.01
N ARG A 453 8.68 25.33 20.25
CA ARG A 453 9.90 24.89 19.58
C ARG A 453 9.71 23.48 18.99
N PRO A 454 9.94 23.28 17.69
CA PRO A 454 10.16 24.30 16.65
C PRO A 454 8.97 25.29 16.54
N THR A 455 9.22 26.48 15.96
CA THR A 455 8.18 27.47 15.71
C THR A 455 7.10 26.89 14.81
N VAL A 456 5.82 27.18 15.12
CA VAL A 456 4.66 26.66 14.38
C VAL A 456 4.01 27.76 13.52
N PRO A 457 3.52 27.45 12.29
CA PRO A 457 3.72 26.18 11.58
C PRO A 457 5.21 25.90 11.31
N THR A 458 5.59 24.63 11.37
CA THR A 458 7.00 24.23 11.16
C THR A 458 7.46 24.51 9.74
N ALA A 459 8.65 25.11 9.59
CA ALA A 459 9.23 25.44 8.28
C ALA A 459 9.85 24.22 7.56
N ALA A 460 10.37 23.27 8.34
CA ALA A 460 10.84 21.98 7.86
C ALA A 460 9.89 20.88 8.35
N PRO A 461 9.64 19.81 7.55
CA PRO A 461 8.76 18.72 7.97
C PRO A 461 9.19 18.12 9.31
N LEU A 462 8.25 17.94 10.23
CA LEU A 462 8.50 17.31 11.52
C LEU A 462 8.69 15.79 11.30
N ALA A 463 9.92 15.32 11.48
CA ALA A 463 10.27 13.92 11.25
C ALA A 463 9.46 12.95 12.13
N ALA A 464 9.35 11.70 11.70
CA ALA A 464 8.75 10.64 12.48
C ALA A 464 9.37 10.57 13.89
N SER A 465 8.54 10.31 14.90
CA SER A 465 8.89 10.29 16.33
C SER A 465 9.42 11.61 16.92
N SER A 466 9.36 12.72 16.18
CA SER A 466 9.73 14.06 16.69
C SER A 466 8.50 14.81 17.23
N ALA A 467 8.71 15.71 18.19
CA ALA A 467 7.63 16.47 18.81
C ALA A 467 7.88 17.99 18.78
N ILE A 468 6.78 18.74 18.68
CA ILE A 468 6.73 20.18 18.98
C ILE A 468 6.46 20.33 20.47
N SER A 469 7.31 21.07 21.17
CA SER A 469 7.09 21.41 22.58
C SER A 469 6.76 22.89 22.72
N CYS A 470 5.63 23.22 23.33
CA CYS A 470 5.25 24.61 23.58
C CYS A 470 5.20 24.91 25.07
N ASN A 471 5.96 25.92 25.48
CA ASN A 471 5.88 26.51 26.81
C ASN A 471 4.65 27.42 26.87
N VAL A 472 3.83 27.22 27.90
CA VAL A 472 2.60 27.96 28.15
C VAL A 472 2.70 28.63 29.52
N SER A 473 2.39 29.92 29.59
CA SER A 473 2.32 30.66 30.86
C SER A 473 1.10 31.58 30.89
N PHE A 474 0.37 31.57 32.00
CA PHE A 474 -0.77 32.48 32.24
C PHE A 474 -1.00 32.68 33.74
N VAL A 475 -1.80 33.69 34.10
CA VAL A 475 -2.23 33.91 35.48
C VAL A 475 -3.63 33.31 35.66
N ALA A 476 -3.81 32.49 36.70
CA ALA A 476 -5.09 31.88 37.00
C ALA A 476 -6.14 32.94 37.41
N PRO A 477 -7.37 32.90 36.87
CA PRO A 477 -8.47 33.77 37.30
C PRO A 477 -8.78 33.69 38.80
N ALA A 478 -9.54 34.67 39.31
CA ALA A 478 -9.92 34.75 40.72
C ALA A 478 -10.84 33.62 41.22
N ALA A 479 -11.58 32.97 40.31
CA ALA A 479 -12.50 31.87 40.59
C ALA A 479 -12.87 31.12 39.30
N GLY A 480 -13.48 29.94 39.44
CA GLY A 480 -14.05 29.17 38.33
C GLY A 480 -13.18 27.97 37.90
N SER A 481 -13.22 27.67 36.61
CA SER A 481 -12.42 26.61 36.00
C SER A 481 -11.84 27.08 34.67
N ILE A 482 -10.72 26.48 34.28
CA ILE A 482 -10.12 26.65 32.97
C ILE A 482 -10.48 25.42 32.15
N ALA A 483 -11.03 25.65 30.96
CA ALA A 483 -11.27 24.63 29.96
C ALA A 483 -10.56 25.06 28.68
N SER A 484 -9.57 24.27 28.27
CA SER A 484 -8.78 24.55 27.07
C SER A 484 -8.65 23.30 26.22
N THR A 485 -8.45 23.49 24.93
CA THR A 485 -8.24 22.39 23.98
C THR A 485 -6.89 22.56 23.32
N ILE A 486 -6.03 21.54 23.46
CA ILE A 486 -4.79 21.42 22.71
C ILE A 486 -5.12 20.75 21.38
N THR A 487 -4.59 21.28 20.28
CA THR A 487 -4.75 20.72 18.95
C THR A 487 -3.40 20.53 18.26
N ALA A 488 -3.27 19.41 17.56
CA ALA A 488 -2.14 19.04 16.71
C ALA A 488 -2.64 18.81 15.28
N SER A 489 -1.94 19.34 14.28
CA SER A 489 -2.34 19.16 12.88
C SER A 489 -1.13 19.29 11.95
N SER A 490 -1.23 18.79 10.72
CA SER A 490 -0.22 18.95 9.68
C SER A 490 -0.86 18.97 8.28
N ALA A 491 -0.10 19.34 7.26
CA ALA A 491 -0.51 19.23 5.87
C ALA A 491 -0.38 17.78 5.34
N THR A 492 0.46 16.95 5.96
CA THR A 492 0.49 15.51 5.70
C THR A 492 -0.78 14.86 6.26
N PRO A 493 -1.48 13.99 5.51
CA PRO A 493 -2.65 13.29 6.02
C PRO A 493 -2.36 12.51 7.29
N ASP A 494 -3.29 12.60 8.23
CA ASP A 494 -3.28 11.91 9.51
C ASP A 494 -4.53 11.00 9.60
N PRO A 495 -4.36 9.67 9.54
CA PRO A 495 -5.47 8.74 9.57
C PRO A 495 -6.09 8.58 10.98
N LEU A 496 -5.44 9.05 12.05
CA LEU A 496 -5.85 8.86 13.45
C LEU A 496 -6.33 10.15 14.14
N LEU A 497 -7.23 10.89 13.48
CA LEU A 497 -7.77 12.19 13.92
C LEU A 497 -8.26 12.30 15.40
N ALA A 498 -8.53 11.18 16.07
CA ALA A 498 -9.00 11.15 17.45
C ALA A 498 -7.94 11.58 18.48
N ASN A 499 -6.64 11.42 18.18
CA ASN A 499 -5.55 11.78 19.09
C ASN A 499 -4.99 13.20 18.83
N ASN A 500 -5.48 13.88 17.81
CA ASN A 500 -5.09 15.24 17.42
C ASN A 500 -5.59 16.32 18.39
N ALA A 501 -6.48 15.98 19.32
CA ALA A 501 -7.00 16.92 20.29
C ALA A 501 -7.06 16.30 21.69
N VAL A 502 -6.66 17.08 22.69
CA VAL A 502 -6.81 16.70 24.10
C VAL A 502 -7.32 17.89 24.90
N SER A 503 -8.30 17.64 25.77
CA SER A 503 -8.85 18.65 26.66
C SER A 503 -7.97 18.81 27.90
N TYR A 504 -7.70 20.06 28.26
CA TYR A 504 -7.12 20.45 29.53
C TYR A 504 -8.19 21.08 30.41
N HIS A 505 -8.30 20.56 31.63
CA HIS A 505 -9.21 21.09 32.65
C HIS A 505 -8.45 21.33 33.94
N ALA A 506 -8.58 22.53 34.50
CA ALA A 506 -8.08 22.85 35.82
C ALA A 506 -9.16 23.55 36.65
N ALA A 507 -9.35 23.05 37.88
CA ALA A 507 -10.18 23.72 38.87
C ALA A 507 -9.34 24.80 39.57
N ILE A 508 -9.94 25.98 39.77
CA ILE A 508 -9.29 27.08 40.48
C ILE A 508 -9.70 27.01 41.95
N ALA A 509 -8.73 26.73 42.83
CA ALA A 509 -8.92 26.84 44.27
C ALA A 509 -8.91 28.33 44.67
N PRO A 510 -9.96 28.84 45.36
CA PRO A 510 -10.00 30.23 45.80
C PRO A 510 -8.89 30.50 46.84
N ALA A 511 -8.27 31.66 46.77
CA ALA A 511 -7.20 32.09 47.66
C ALA A 511 -7.45 33.54 48.14
N ALA A 512 -7.68 33.71 49.43
CA ALA A 512 -7.73 35.03 50.07
C ALA A 512 -6.35 35.40 50.62
N ASP A 513 -6.15 36.65 51.01
CA ASP A 513 -4.94 37.11 51.72
C ASP A 513 -5.38 38.17 52.74
N MET A 514 -5.50 37.77 54.00
CA MET A 514 -6.09 38.52 55.10
C MET A 514 -5.00 39.18 55.93
N GLN A 515 -4.74 40.45 55.66
CA GLN A 515 -3.63 41.21 56.25
C GLN A 515 -4.10 42.02 57.45
N ALA A 516 -3.49 41.81 58.61
CA ALA A 516 -3.78 42.58 59.82
C ALA A 516 -2.98 43.88 59.90
N SER A 517 -3.62 44.99 60.28
CA SER A 517 -3.00 46.29 60.50
C SER A 517 -3.57 47.00 61.72
N ALA A 518 -2.78 47.86 62.36
CA ALA A 518 -3.18 48.58 63.57
C ALA A 518 -2.76 50.04 63.52
N SER A 519 -3.68 50.92 63.91
CA SER A 519 -3.47 52.35 64.14
C SER A 519 -3.89 52.70 65.56
N LEU A 520 -3.13 52.18 66.53
CA LEU A 520 -3.31 52.37 67.97
C LEU A 520 -2.10 53.13 68.57
N PRO A 521 -2.29 54.01 69.57
CA PRO A 521 -1.17 54.72 70.21
C PRO A 521 -0.20 53.77 70.93
N ASN A 522 1.11 53.88 70.66
CA ASN A 522 2.15 53.05 71.29
C ASN A 522 2.63 53.57 72.67
N ALA A 523 2.19 54.77 73.08
CA ALA A 523 2.45 55.36 74.38
C ALA A 523 1.15 55.91 74.97
N VAL A 524 0.78 55.44 76.16
CA VAL A 524 -0.51 55.76 76.80
C VAL A 524 -0.29 56.13 78.26
N VAL A 525 -1.13 57.00 78.82
CA VAL A 525 -1.02 57.45 80.23
C VAL A 525 -1.94 56.61 81.11
N GLU A 526 -1.54 56.36 82.36
CA GLU A 526 -2.37 55.66 83.35
C GLU A 526 -3.80 56.22 83.43
N GLY A 527 -4.81 55.34 83.36
CA GLY A 527 -6.22 55.72 83.44
C GLY A 527 -6.79 56.42 82.19
N GLN A 528 -5.97 56.65 81.15
CA GLN A 528 -6.42 57.22 79.89
C GLN A 528 -7.34 56.25 79.15
N THR A 529 -8.46 56.76 78.62
CA THR A 529 -9.23 56.05 77.60
C THR A 529 -8.46 56.09 76.29
N VAL A 530 -7.96 54.94 75.87
CA VAL A 530 -7.24 54.75 74.61
C VAL A 530 -8.26 54.35 73.56
N THR A 531 -8.31 55.11 72.47
CA THR A 531 -9.11 54.78 71.28
C THR A 531 -8.20 54.69 70.06
N GLY A 532 -8.53 53.77 69.16
CA GLY A 532 -7.85 53.62 67.88
C GLY A 532 -8.58 52.64 66.97
N SER A 533 -7.97 52.30 65.84
CA SER A 533 -8.55 51.34 64.90
C SER A 533 -7.57 50.22 64.55
N ILE A 534 -8.12 49.05 64.28
CA ILE A 534 -7.43 47.96 63.59
C ILE A 534 -8.15 47.72 62.27
N ALA A 535 -7.43 47.28 61.25
CA ALA A 535 -8.03 46.93 59.97
C ALA A 535 -7.49 45.60 59.46
N CYS A 536 -8.38 44.76 58.93
CA CYS A 536 -8.02 43.50 58.29
C CYS A 536 -8.42 43.58 56.82
N LEU A 537 -7.44 43.69 55.93
CA LEU A 537 -7.62 43.85 54.48
C LEU A 537 -7.60 42.48 53.80
N ASN A 538 -8.56 42.20 52.91
CA ASN A 538 -8.40 41.10 51.96
C ASN A 538 -7.61 41.61 50.74
N ALA A 539 -6.30 41.42 50.73
CA ALA A 539 -5.41 41.75 49.62
C ALA A 539 -5.35 40.62 48.56
N GLY A 540 -6.03 39.49 48.82
CA GLY A 540 -5.97 38.32 47.96
C GLY A 540 -6.83 38.41 46.71
N PRO A 541 -6.59 37.54 45.72
CA PRO A 541 -7.32 37.55 44.45
C PRO A 541 -8.77 37.01 44.58
N SER A 542 -9.10 36.24 45.61
CA SER A 542 -10.46 35.74 45.87
C SER A 542 -11.12 36.44 47.06
N ALA A 543 -12.46 36.43 47.10
CA ALA A 543 -13.19 36.93 48.25
C ALA A 543 -12.94 36.05 49.49
N ALA A 544 -12.79 36.67 50.65
CA ALA A 544 -12.55 35.99 51.91
C ALA A 544 -13.88 35.64 52.60
N GLU A 545 -14.25 34.36 52.57
CA GLU A 545 -15.49 33.86 53.19
C GLU A 545 -15.39 33.88 54.72
N SER A 546 -16.47 34.28 55.40
CA SER A 546 -16.52 34.37 56.87
C SER A 546 -15.30 35.10 57.46
N ALA A 547 -14.90 36.23 56.84
CA ALA A 547 -13.71 36.96 57.24
C ALA A 547 -13.83 37.46 58.69
N THR A 548 -12.72 37.36 59.42
CA THR A 548 -12.60 37.70 60.83
C THR A 548 -11.50 38.74 61.01
N CYS A 549 -11.72 39.64 61.96
CA CYS A 549 -10.76 40.65 62.39
C CYS A 549 -10.95 40.86 63.88
N GLY A 550 -9.88 40.75 64.65
CA GLY A 550 -9.97 40.87 66.10
C GLY A 550 -8.65 41.23 66.74
N ILE A 551 -8.73 41.64 68.00
CA ILE A 551 -7.59 41.92 68.85
C ILE A 551 -7.77 41.20 70.18
N SER A 552 -6.74 40.46 70.60
CA SER A 552 -6.73 39.68 71.85
C SER A 552 -5.60 40.16 72.76
N GLY A 553 -5.76 40.08 74.08
CA GLY A 553 -4.76 40.55 75.06
C GLY A 553 -4.95 41.98 75.59
N LEU A 554 -6.07 42.63 75.26
CA LEU A 554 -6.40 43.96 75.81
C LEU A 554 -6.88 43.89 77.28
N PRO A 555 -6.78 45.00 78.04
CA PRO A 555 -7.26 45.09 79.42
C PRO A 555 -8.76 44.80 79.59
N ALA A 556 -9.17 44.40 80.79
CA ALA A 556 -10.59 44.14 81.10
C ALA A 556 -11.46 45.39 80.89
N GLY A 557 -12.62 45.21 80.24
CA GLY A 557 -13.52 46.31 79.87
C GLY A 557 -13.25 46.92 78.49
N ALA A 558 -12.29 46.38 77.72
CA ALA A 558 -12.09 46.77 76.33
C ALA A 558 -13.33 46.47 75.46
N THR A 559 -13.68 47.41 74.59
CA THR A 559 -14.73 47.25 73.58
C THR A 559 -14.09 47.25 72.19
N THR A 560 -14.53 46.31 71.35
CA THR A 560 -14.14 46.24 69.93
C THR A 560 -15.40 46.16 69.11
N SER A 561 -15.57 47.07 68.15
CA SER A 561 -16.71 47.11 67.25
C SER A 561 -16.22 47.17 65.80
N CYS A 562 -16.54 46.15 65.01
CA CYS A 562 -16.08 46.00 63.63
C CYS A 562 -17.18 46.33 62.63
N THR A 563 -16.79 46.99 61.53
CA THR A 563 -17.62 47.19 60.34
C THR A 563 -16.87 46.67 59.11
N PRO A 564 -17.39 45.68 58.37
CA PRO A 564 -18.60 44.89 58.65
C PRO A 564 -18.51 44.07 59.95
N THR A 565 -19.65 43.62 60.47
CA THR A 565 -19.69 42.75 61.67
C THR A 565 -18.97 41.43 61.40
N VAL A 566 -18.11 41.00 62.32
CA VAL A 566 -17.29 39.77 62.19
C VAL A 566 -17.88 38.59 62.99
N PRO A 567 -17.82 37.35 62.47
CA PRO A 567 -17.44 36.97 61.11
C PRO A 567 -18.38 37.58 60.06
N THR A 568 -17.86 37.96 58.89
CA THR A 568 -18.68 38.62 57.86
C THR A 568 -19.76 37.67 57.32
N ALA A 569 -21.00 38.16 57.20
CA ALA A 569 -22.13 37.39 56.67
C ALA A 569 -22.05 37.18 55.14
N THR A 570 -21.43 38.13 54.45
CA THR A 570 -21.08 38.02 53.02
C THR A 570 -19.56 37.95 52.88
N PRO A 571 -19.02 37.28 51.84
CA PRO A 571 -17.57 37.24 51.60
C PRO A 571 -16.98 38.65 51.48
N LEU A 572 -15.87 38.90 52.17
CA LEU A 572 -15.16 40.19 52.09
C LEU A 572 -14.49 40.28 50.71
N THR A 573 -14.96 41.21 49.88
CA THR A 573 -14.47 41.40 48.52
C THR A 573 -12.99 41.79 48.47
N VAL A 574 -12.33 41.52 47.35
CA VAL A 574 -10.93 41.88 47.09
C VAL A 574 -10.70 43.37 47.35
N SER A 575 -9.57 43.71 47.96
CA SER A 575 -9.18 45.07 48.36
C SER A 575 -10.12 45.75 49.36
N SER A 576 -11.04 45.01 49.98
CA SER A 576 -11.92 45.52 51.02
C SER A 576 -11.39 45.17 52.40
N ALA A 577 -11.59 46.05 53.37
CA ALA A 577 -11.10 45.87 54.73
C ALA A 577 -12.23 45.86 55.75
N ILE A 578 -12.10 45.00 56.77
CA ILE A 578 -12.87 45.11 58.02
C ILE A 578 -12.15 46.15 58.87
N SER A 579 -12.85 47.22 59.27
CA SER A 579 -12.32 48.23 60.20
C SER A 579 -12.97 48.05 61.56
N CYS A 580 -12.16 47.87 62.61
CA CYS A 580 -12.65 47.77 63.98
C CYS A 580 -12.17 48.93 64.84
N ASN A 581 -13.11 49.61 65.48
CA ASN A 581 -12.84 50.61 66.50
C ASN A 581 -12.61 49.91 67.83
N VAL A 582 -11.47 50.20 68.46
CA VAL A 582 -11.05 49.61 69.72
C VAL A 582 -10.98 50.71 70.77
N SER A 583 -11.59 50.48 71.94
CA SER A 583 -11.54 51.39 73.07
C SER A 583 -11.29 50.63 74.37
N PHE A 584 -10.33 51.07 75.18
CA PHE A 584 -10.06 50.51 76.50
C PHE A 584 -9.46 51.56 77.43
N VAL A 585 -9.43 51.27 78.74
CA VAL A 585 -8.77 52.13 79.73
C VAL A 585 -7.41 51.55 80.08
N ALA A 586 -6.36 52.38 80.03
CA ALA A 586 -5.00 51.96 80.35
C ALA A 586 -4.88 51.57 81.85
N PRO A 587 -4.31 50.39 82.19
CA PRO A 587 -4.22 49.92 83.58
C PRO A 587 -3.21 50.71 84.44
N ALA A 588 -3.29 50.54 85.77
CA ALA A 588 -2.54 51.32 86.77
C ALA A 588 -1.00 51.19 86.71
N ALA A 589 -0.48 50.10 86.11
CA ALA A 589 0.95 49.89 85.86
C ALA A 589 1.16 48.73 84.88
N GLY A 590 2.32 48.69 84.22
CA GLY A 590 2.76 47.57 83.36
C GLY A 590 2.88 47.93 81.88
N SER A 591 2.88 46.90 81.03
CA SER A 591 2.86 47.00 79.56
C SER A 591 1.60 46.35 79.02
N ILE A 592 1.03 46.92 77.95
CA ILE A 592 -0.05 46.27 77.20
C ILE A 592 0.59 45.44 76.09
N ALA A 593 0.24 44.17 76.01
CA ALA A 593 0.63 43.28 74.91
C ALA A 593 -0.65 42.66 74.34
N ALA A 594 -0.98 43.01 73.10
CA ALA A 594 -2.12 42.46 72.38
C ALA A 594 -1.67 41.93 71.02
N THR A 595 -2.49 41.08 70.42
CA THR A 595 -2.24 40.52 69.09
C THR A 595 -3.47 40.76 68.24
N ILE A 596 -3.27 41.41 67.08
CA ILE A 596 -4.30 41.55 66.06
C ILE A 596 -4.24 40.29 65.19
N THR A 597 -5.41 39.73 64.89
CA THR A 597 -5.54 38.54 64.06
C THR A 597 -6.59 38.79 62.98
N ALA A 598 -6.21 38.52 61.74
CA ALA A 598 -7.06 38.46 60.57
C ALA A 598 -7.18 37.00 60.12
N GLY A 599 -8.32 36.61 59.58
CA GLY A 599 -8.51 35.24 59.09
C GLY A 599 -9.78 35.11 58.27
N SER A 600 -9.90 34.01 57.53
CA SER A 600 -11.12 33.68 56.78
C SER A 600 -11.26 32.17 56.62
N ALA A 601 -12.42 31.72 56.14
CA ALA A 601 -12.64 30.32 55.76
C ALA A 601 -12.01 29.99 54.39
N THR A 602 -11.79 31.01 53.55
CA THR A 602 -11.00 30.87 52.32
C THR A 602 -9.52 30.69 52.68
N PRO A 603 -8.83 29.68 52.14
CA PRO A 603 -7.41 29.48 52.45
C PRO A 603 -6.57 30.72 52.15
N ASP A 604 -5.71 31.05 53.09
CA ASP A 604 -4.77 32.15 53.01
C ASP A 604 -3.34 31.57 52.93
N PRO A 605 -2.64 31.73 51.80
CA PRO A 605 -1.29 31.21 51.64
C PRO A 605 -0.24 32.04 52.39
N GLU A 606 -0.54 33.30 52.77
CA GLU A 606 0.43 34.26 53.33
C GLU A 606 0.24 34.49 54.84
N LEU A 607 0.19 33.39 55.59
CA LEU A 607 -0.17 33.36 57.02
C LEU A 607 0.63 34.29 57.95
N GLU A 608 1.82 34.75 57.54
CA GLU A 608 2.66 35.64 58.34
C GLU A 608 2.06 37.04 58.50
N ASN A 609 1.28 37.52 57.52
CA ASN A 609 0.69 38.86 57.56
C ASN A 609 -0.68 38.89 58.28
N ASN A 610 -1.21 37.71 58.62
CA ASN A 610 -2.49 37.54 59.30
C ASN A 610 -2.43 37.95 60.76
N SER A 611 -1.24 38.08 61.34
CA SER A 611 -1.09 38.44 62.75
C SER A 611 0.02 39.46 62.98
N ILE A 612 -0.32 40.53 63.70
CA ILE A 612 0.65 41.54 64.11
C ILE A 612 0.59 41.78 65.62
N PRO A 613 1.74 41.88 66.31
CA PRO A 613 1.77 42.24 67.71
C PRO A 613 1.52 43.74 67.89
N TYR A 614 0.81 44.08 68.97
CA TYR A 614 0.64 45.44 69.46
C TYR A 614 1.21 45.53 70.88
N ALA A 615 2.08 46.51 71.10
CA ALA A 615 2.62 46.81 72.41
C ALA A 615 2.50 48.31 72.69
N ALA A 616 2.07 48.64 73.92
CA ALA A 616 2.04 50.02 74.39
C ALA A 616 2.66 50.15 75.78
N SER A 617 3.44 51.22 75.96
CA SER A 617 4.08 51.58 77.22
C SER A 617 3.16 52.50 78.05
N ILE A 618 3.02 52.23 79.34
CA ILE A 618 2.18 53.03 80.25
C ILE A 618 3.06 54.05 80.99
N ASN A 619 2.85 55.33 80.70
CA ASN A 619 3.54 56.44 81.38
C ASN A 619 2.77 56.83 82.65
N LYS A 620 3.45 56.87 83.80
CA LYS A 620 2.87 57.37 85.07
C LYS A 620 2.72 58.89 85.03
N THR A 621 1.58 59.39 85.50
CA THR A 621 1.36 60.82 85.78
C THR A 621 2.19 61.22 87.02
N PRO A 622 3.05 62.25 86.96
CA PRO A 622 3.84 62.68 88.11
C PRO A 622 2.92 63.25 89.21
N VAL A 623 2.95 62.63 90.40
CA VAL A 623 2.24 63.15 91.58
C VAL A 623 2.94 64.42 92.05
N ILE A 624 2.28 65.58 91.93
CA ILE A 624 2.73 66.81 92.56
C ILE A 624 2.34 66.74 94.04
N THR A 625 3.28 66.34 94.90
CA THR A 625 3.13 66.48 96.36
C THR A 625 3.31 67.95 96.74
N SER A 626 2.31 68.55 97.39
CA SER A 626 2.37 69.89 97.98
C SER A 626 3.47 69.97 99.04
N VAL A 627 4.33 70.99 98.95
CA VAL A 627 5.40 71.26 99.91
C VAL A 627 4.82 72.02 101.12
N PRO A 628 4.95 71.53 102.37
CA PRO A 628 4.59 72.28 103.56
C PRO A 628 5.70 73.29 103.94
N THR A 629 5.31 74.52 104.30
CA THR A 629 6.20 75.57 104.82
C THR A 629 6.74 75.19 106.20
N LEU A 630 8.06 74.98 106.30
CA LEU A 630 8.72 74.53 107.53
C LEU A 630 9.63 75.61 108.12
N ASN A 631 8.99 76.53 108.85
CA ASN A 631 9.56 77.30 109.98
C ASN A 631 9.93 76.35 111.16
N LYS A 632 10.59 75.22 110.87
CA LYS A 632 10.74 74.08 111.79
C LYS A 632 12.01 73.23 111.55
N TRP A 633 12.94 73.70 110.71
CA TRP A 633 14.31 73.15 110.62
C TRP A 633 15.36 73.94 111.42
N MET A 634 15.02 75.12 111.93
CA MET A 634 15.98 75.97 112.66
C MET A 634 16.11 75.64 114.17
N ILE A 635 15.35 74.65 114.68
CA ILE A 635 15.41 74.23 116.10
C ILE A 635 16.05 72.83 116.26
N THR A 636 16.37 72.13 115.17
CA THR A 636 17.07 70.83 115.21
C THR A 636 18.55 70.91 114.78
N MET A 637 19.06 72.12 114.49
CA MET A 637 20.47 72.41 114.17
C MET A 637 21.19 73.25 115.25
N LEU A 638 20.73 73.17 116.51
CA LEU A 638 21.42 73.75 117.68
C LEU A 638 21.84 72.71 118.74
N SER A 639 21.69 71.41 118.46
CA SER A 639 21.91 70.35 119.46
C SER A 639 22.99 69.31 119.09
N LEU A 640 23.78 69.52 118.01
CA LEU A 640 24.81 68.55 117.59
C LEU A 640 26.21 69.13 117.28
N ILE A 641 26.48 70.42 117.55
CA ILE A 641 27.82 71.05 117.34
C ILE A 641 28.46 71.53 118.67
N PHE A 642 27.94 71.13 119.83
CA PHE A 642 28.55 71.42 121.15
C PHE A 642 29.17 70.19 121.85
N GLY A 643 29.49 69.11 121.12
CA GLY A 643 29.85 67.82 121.75
C GLY A 643 31.17 67.13 121.40
N VAL A 644 31.90 67.47 120.31
CA VAL A 644 32.98 66.56 119.82
C VAL A 644 34.30 67.21 119.36
N ILE A 645 34.63 68.46 119.74
CA ILE A 645 36.03 68.95 119.59
C ILE A 645 36.50 69.70 120.85
N ILE A 646 36.30 69.06 122.02
CA ILE A 646 37.19 69.18 123.19
C ILE A 646 37.58 67.74 123.51
N LEU A 647 38.70 67.28 122.92
CA LEU A 647 39.38 65.97 123.00
C LEU A 647 39.78 65.64 121.54
N LEU A 648 40.86 66.17 120.97
CA LEU A 648 42.23 65.89 121.38
C LEU A 648 43.18 66.92 120.76
N ARG A 649 43.71 67.83 121.59
CA ARG A 649 45.10 68.32 121.46
C ARG A 649 46.03 67.24 122.08
N PHE A 650 47.29 67.20 121.63
CA PHE A 650 48.41 66.28 121.93
C PHE A 650 48.61 65.22 120.84
N LYS A 651 49.76 65.05 120.15
CA LYS A 651 51.16 65.54 120.20
C LYS A 651 51.73 65.40 118.78
N GLN A 652 52.41 66.40 118.20
CA GLN A 652 53.89 66.51 118.14
C GLN A 652 54.65 65.22 117.75
N LYS A 653 55.12 65.10 116.51
CA LYS A 653 56.50 65.42 116.09
C LYS A 653 56.61 65.45 114.57
#